data_AF-A0A9P6NWG4-F1
#
_entry.id   AF-A0A9P6NWG4-F1
#
_cell.length_a   1.000
_cell.length_b   1.000
_cell.length_c   1.000
_cell.angle_alpha   90.00
_cell.angle_beta   90.00
_cell.angle_gamma   90.00
#
_symmetry.space_group_name_H-M   'P 1'
#
loop_
_entity.id
_entity.type
_entity.pdbx_description
1 polymer ?
#
loop_
_entity_poly.entity_id
_entity_poly.type
_entity_poly.pdbx_seq_one_letter_code
_entity_poly.pdbx_strand_id
1 'polypeptide(L)'
;MLGTMLDRHPMTRNGSTLREIVESDIRNEAFSLVTIIGRSGSGKTATVIELAKYHFVIYFLCTDPRSEQTFEVTDPNFVQLGKDVENMCIAFTNSGQYSGLKELDTGLKTVAAERIEIEFLARLIFLWILFRKYPQLTPEQFFREQLNGGAKTVETVVTKLRKYHCETINSMLSYVEDHLSNGYLQGRGLAIALDEAQVAIHNILGGKLISPRALMNKDFLDHKGHVQDDARRGFFTPLSATLGFQRATLITLGTSLSLQDADHVYNAIDKETRLKTIMHFSTFNEQDQRDVLSEVIDISDCYIPAAKRRMLTGRPHFSIRVVERLITFNHSDQNSKQRRLENAFDETISQIKTDLEHKVQELITSDKSGEIVKLLSRMVIAHKLWIGKVWFANETSDDFIQKSLCSLREKYSDVYLTMDEPLVVEVVEKKLRELDVDATYVQYLDQFNRLIENLGVKSTANGDMLEPLIRRSLQRFNDIDLANLPFLKGIKLPSWCIGLKLQIDEINTAPGFGFNDEGIKADLEFLKAPSPYKMLIESPGTRHNGAWFFNNHYAGSLAIKLYTEPLEEFVHKKNETSSDLRGSFLKSDDISRKESLQNIRDEFVASGVPARIKGILRIHLEFPSVSGTRPVTRVETDRTTGEEDIMVYIDSENMDEFFYEGIPEN
;
A
#
# COMPACT_ATOMS: atom_id res chain seq x y z
N MET A 1 -3.86 15.16 11.91
CA MET A 1 -2.78 16.07 12.36
C MET A 1 -1.51 15.88 11.53
N LEU A 2 -0.98 14.66 11.33
CA LEU A 2 0.25 14.46 10.53
C LEU A 2 0.07 14.44 9.00
N GLY A 3 -1.04 13.95 8.46
CA GLY A 3 -1.28 13.97 7.01
C GLY A 3 -1.31 15.40 6.43
N THR A 4 -1.87 16.33 7.20
CA THR A 4 -1.88 17.78 6.91
C THR A 4 -0.51 18.44 7.04
N MET A 5 0.40 17.91 7.84
CA MET A 5 1.76 18.49 7.98
C MET A 5 2.58 18.35 6.70
N LEU A 6 2.18 17.43 5.81
CA LEU A 6 2.84 17.18 4.53
C LEU A 6 1.92 17.38 3.32
N ASP A 7 0.71 17.94 3.49
CA ASP A 7 -0.34 18.04 2.46
C ASP A 7 -0.65 16.69 1.76
N ARG A 8 -0.64 15.60 2.54
CA ARG A 8 -0.89 14.24 2.05
C ARG A 8 -2.16 13.66 2.68
N HIS A 9 -3.28 13.80 1.97
CA HIS A 9 -4.55 13.22 2.37
C HIS A 9 -4.75 11.83 1.76
N PRO A 10 -5.37 10.89 2.51
CA PRO A 10 -5.83 9.64 1.92
C PRO A 10 -6.89 9.87 0.85
N MET A 11 -6.80 9.14 -0.26
CA MET A 11 -7.66 9.34 -1.42
C MET A 11 -8.34 8.04 -1.87
N THR A 12 -9.45 8.21 -2.58
CA THR A 12 -10.05 7.15 -3.42
C THR A 12 -9.18 6.89 -4.66
N ARG A 13 -9.49 5.81 -5.40
CA ARG A 13 -8.88 5.53 -6.71
C ARG A 13 -8.97 6.70 -7.69
N ASN A 14 -10.05 7.47 -7.62
CA ASN A 14 -10.30 8.61 -8.51
C ASN A 14 -9.70 9.92 -7.99
N GLY A 15 -8.90 9.87 -6.92
CA GLY A 15 -8.20 11.03 -6.35
C GLY A 15 -9.03 11.89 -5.40
N SER A 16 -10.28 11.53 -5.10
CA SER A 16 -11.11 12.31 -4.16
C SER A 16 -10.73 12.01 -2.72
N THR A 17 -10.59 13.06 -1.91
CA THR A 17 -10.40 13.00 -0.45
C THR A 17 -11.73 12.82 0.28
N LEU A 18 -11.67 12.42 1.57
CA LEU A 18 -12.86 12.30 2.41
C LEU A 18 -13.64 13.63 2.50
N ARG A 19 -12.93 14.75 2.59
CA ARG A 19 -13.53 16.08 2.69
C ARG A 19 -14.33 16.43 1.44
N GLU A 20 -13.74 16.25 0.25
CA GLU A 20 -14.41 16.53 -1.03
C GLU A 20 -15.66 15.67 -1.21
N ILE A 21 -15.63 14.42 -0.72
CA ILE A 21 -16.79 13.54 -0.74
C ILE A 21 -17.93 14.13 0.09
N VAL A 22 -17.66 14.52 1.34
CA VAL A 22 -18.67 15.10 2.24
C VAL A 22 -19.16 16.45 1.70
N GLU A 23 -18.27 17.30 1.18
CA GLU A 23 -18.65 18.57 0.55
C GLU A 23 -19.52 18.38 -0.69
N SER A 24 -19.30 17.32 -1.46
CA SER A 24 -20.17 16.94 -2.57
C SER A 24 -21.53 16.43 -2.10
N ASP A 25 -21.58 15.65 -1.02
CA ASP A 25 -22.82 15.10 -0.49
C ASP A 25 -23.75 16.21 0.02
N ILE A 26 -23.21 17.28 0.63
CA ILE A 26 -23.99 18.45 1.07
C ILE A 26 -24.80 19.07 -0.09
N ARG A 27 -24.25 19.02 -1.32
CA ARG A 27 -24.88 19.63 -2.51
C ARG A 27 -25.87 18.70 -3.20
N ASN A 28 -25.90 17.42 -2.82
CA ASN A 28 -26.70 16.40 -3.45
C ASN A 28 -27.79 15.90 -2.49
N GLU A 29 -28.90 15.37 -3.01
CA GLU A 29 -29.94 14.72 -2.18
C GLU A 29 -29.56 13.29 -1.74
N ALA A 30 -28.33 12.85 -2.06
CA ALA A 30 -27.86 11.50 -1.85
C ALA A 30 -26.52 11.50 -1.11
N PHE A 31 -26.48 10.85 0.05
CA PHE A 31 -25.28 10.70 0.86
C PHE A 31 -24.47 9.48 0.44
N SER A 32 -23.15 9.66 0.44
CA SER A 32 -22.19 8.60 0.14
C SER A 32 -22.00 7.67 1.33
N LEU A 33 -21.66 6.42 1.03
CA LEU A 33 -21.07 5.50 1.98
C LEU A 33 -19.57 5.46 1.71
N VAL A 34 -18.76 5.77 2.71
CA VAL A 34 -17.30 5.80 2.57
C VAL A 34 -16.68 4.72 3.43
N THR A 35 -15.90 3.85 2.81
CA THR A 35 -15.13 2.83 3.51
C THR A 35 -13.65 3.19 3.47
N ILE A 36 -13.03 3.34 4.63
CA ILE A 36 -11.62 3.72 4.81
C ILE A 36 -10.87 2.53 5.37
N ILE A 37 -10.05 1.87 4.53
CA ILE A 37 -9.35 0.64 4.90
C ILE A 37 -7.85 0.84 4.76
N GLY A 38 -7.14 0.53 5.84
CA GLY A 38 -5.69 0.54 5.86
C GLY A 38 -5.15 -0.05 7.14
N ARG A 39 -3.89 -0.47 7.13
CA ARG A 39 -3.22 -1.04 8.30
C ARG A 39 -3.26 -0.12 9.51
N SER A 40 -3.11 -0.68 10.71
CA SER A 40 -3.04 0.12 11.94
C SER A 40 -1.94 1.18 11.84
N GLY A 41 -2.20 2.40 12.32
CA GLY A 41 -1.26 3.52 12.28
C GLY A 41 -1.11 4.24 10.93
N SER A 42 -1.88 3.87 9.89
CA SER A 42 -1.87 4.52 8.57
C SER A 42 -2.48 5.93 8.52
N GLY A 43 -3.25 6.33 9.54
CA GLY A 43 -3.88 7.66 9.60
C GLY A 43 -5.40 7.69 9.36
N LYS A 44 -6.08 6.54 9.40
CA LYS A 44 -7.55 6.43 9.29
C LYS A 44 -8.31 7.40 10.23
N THR A 45 -8.16 7.22 11.54
CA THR A 45 -8.80 8.07 12.56
C THR A 45 -8.38 9.54 12.41
N ALA A 46 -7.11 9.80 12.07
CA ALA A 46 -6.62 11.15 11.84
C ALA A 46 -7.32 11.85 10.67
N THR A 47 -7.79 11.10 9.67
CA THR A 47 -8.55 11.60 8.51
C THR A 47 -9.95 12.08 8.94
N VAL A 48 -10.58 11.38 9.88
CA VAL A 48 -11.89 11.77 10.45
C VAL A 48 -11.74 12.97 11.39
N ILE A 49 -10.70 12.99 12.21
CA ILE A 49 -10.40 14.15 13.08
C ILE A 49 -10.19 15.40 12.21
N GLU A 50 -9.56 15.25 11.05
CA GLU A 50 -9.40 16.35 10.11
C GLU A 50 -10.74 16.80 9.50
N LEU A 51 -11.58 15.86 9.07
CA LEU A 51 -12.94 16.16 8.63
C LEU A 51 -13.72 16.95 9.68
N ALA A 52 -13.54 16.59 10.96
CA ALA A 52 -14.16 17.24 12.10
C ALA A 52 -13.70 18.70 12.33
N LYS A 53 -12.72 19.22 11.59
CA LYS A 53 -12.41 20.66 11.58
C LYS A 53 -13.39 21.47 10.73
N TYR A 54 -14.01 20.82 9.74
CA TYR A 54 -14.84 21.48 8.72
C TYR A 54 -16.31 21.09 8.80
N HIS A 55 -16.61 19.85 9.19
CA HIS A 55 -17.95 19.25 9.20
C HIS A 55 -18.23 18.57 10.53
N PHE A 56 -19.52 18.48 10.90
CA PHE A 56 -19.91 17.84 12.16
C PHE A 56 -19.85 16.32 11.99
N VAL A 57 -19.17 15.64 12.90
CA VAL A 57 -18.99 14.18 12.87
C VAL A 57 -19.60 13.57 14.12
N ILE A 58 -20.61 12.71 13.96
CA ILE A 58 -21.07 11.81 15.03
C ILE A 58 -20.10 10.62 15.04
N TYR A 59 -19.30 10.53 16.10
CA TYR A 59 -18.21 9.56 16.17
C TYR A 59 -18.58 8.37 17.03
N PHE A 60 -18.39 7.15 16.51
CA PHE A 60 -18.53 5.89 17.23
C PHE A 60 -17.19 5.15 17.20
N LEU A 61 -16.71 4.70 18.36
CA LEU A 61 -15.57 3.79 18.45
C LEU A 61 -16.06 2.37 18.72
N CYS A 62 -16.04 1.51 17.69
CA CYS A 62 -16.45 0.13 17.83
C CYS A 62 -15.49 -0.63 18.75
N THR A 63 -15.96 -0.99 19.94
CA THR A 63 -15.16 -1.64 20.97
C THR A 63 -15.77 -2.99 21.32
N ASP A 64 -14.93 -4.04 21.46
CA ASP A 64 -15.45 -5.37 21.82
C ASP A 64 -16.04 -5.32 23.24
N PRO A 65 -17.33 -5.61 23.42
CA PRO A 65 -18.00 -5.54 24.72
C PRO A 65 -17.44 -6.51 25.78
N ARG A 66 -16.65 -7.49 25.35
CA ARG A 66 -16.02 -8.53 26.19
C ARG A 66 -14.55 -8.26 26.47
N SER A 67 -13.95 -7.25 25.85
CA SER A 67 -12.55 -6.93 26.08
C SER A 67 -12.36 -6.34 27.48
N GLU A 68 -11.44 -6.93 28.25
CA GLU A 68 -10.94 -6.36 29.51
C GLU A 68 -9.87 -5.28 29.26
N GLN A 69 -9.43 -5.10 28.01
CA GLN A 69 -8.43 -4.08 27.68
C GLN A 69 -9.03 -2.69 27.84
N THR A 70 -8.51 -1.95 28.82
CA THR A 70 -8.68 -0.51 28.92
C THR A 70 -7.86 0.14 27.82
N PHE A 71 -8.45 0.32 26.63
CA PHE A 71 -7.92 1.32 25.69
C PHE A 71 -7.93 2.69 26.40
N GLU A 72 -6.91 3.51 26.16
CA GLU A 72 -6.86 4.88 26.70
C GLU A 72 -8.06 5.73 26.25
N VAL A 73 -8.68 5.37 25.13
CA VAL A 73 -9.93 5.95 24.62
C VAL A 73 -10.91 4.82 24.33
N THR A 74 -12.07 4.82 24.98
CA THR A 74 -13.19 3.88 24.74
C THR A 74 -14.48 4.67 24.52
N ASP A 75 -15.40 4.11 23.72
CA ASP A 75 -16.79 4.61 23.66
C ASP A 75 -17.68 3.69 24.53
N PRO A 76 -17.90 4.05 25.81
CA PRO A 76 -18.68 3.21 26.72
C PRO A 76 -20.14 3.06 26.27
N ASN A 77 -20.68 4.03 25.52
CA ASN A 77 -22.04 3.93 25.00
C ASN A 77 -22.12 2.92 23.86
N PHE A 78 -21.10 2.82 23.00
CA PHE A 78 -21.03 1.76 22.00
C PHE A 78 -20.86 0.38 22.64
N VAL A 79 -20.03 0.25 23.68
CA VAL A 79 -19.90 -1.00 24.45
C VAL A 79 -21.26 -1.43 25.00
N GLN A 80 -22.00 -0.50 25.59
CA GLN A 80 -23.34 -0.79 26.12
C GLN A 80 -24.34 -1.11 25.00
N LEU A 81 -24.30 -0.40 23.87
CA LEU A 81 -25.08 -0.71 22.67
C LEU A 81 -24.85 -2.16 22.22
N GLY A 82 -23.60 -2.60 22.10
CA GLY A 82 -23.27 -3.98 21.72
C GLY A 82 -23.88 -5.01 22.69
N LYS A 83 -23.71 -4.80 23.99
CA LYS A 83 -24.30 -5.67 25.04
C LYS A 83 -25.82 -5.70 24.99
N ASP A 84 -26.47 -4.54 24.82
CA ASP A 84 -27.92 -4.45 24.73
C ASP A 84 -28.45 -5.24 23.53
N VAL A 85 -27.82 -5.07 22.36
CA VAL A 85 -28.23 -5.75 21.13
C VAL A 85 -28.08 -7.26 21.26
N GLU A 86 -26.97 -7.76 21.82
CA GLU A 86 -26.79 -9.19 22.08
C GLU A 86 -27.89 -9.74 23.01
N ASN A 87 -28.19 -9.04 24.10
CA ASN A 87 -29.23 -9.44 25.05
C ASN A 87 -30.63 -9.44 24.42
N MET A 88 -30.95 -8.41 23.64
CA MET A 88 -32.25 -8.30 22.97
C MET A 88 -32.41 -9.39 21.90
N CYS A 89 -31.37 -9.68 21.13
CA CYS A 89 -31.35 -10.77 20.15
C CYS A 89 -31.52 -12.14 20.81
N ILE A 90 -30.88 -12.39 21.96
CA ILE A 90 -31.08 -13.62 22.74
C ILE A 90 -32.53 -13.71 23.22
N ALA A 91 -33.09 -12.63 23.75
CA ALA A 91 -34.49 -12.60 24.21
C ALA A 91 -35.48 -12.87 23.06
N PHE A 92 -35.26 -12.27 21.89
CA PHE A 92 -36.07 -12.51 20.70
C PHE A 92 -35.97 -13.97 20.24
N THR A 93 -34.76 -14.53 20.17
CA THR A 93 -34.54 -15.94 19.80
C THR A 93 -35.29 -16.88 20.78
N ASN A 94 -35.22 -16.60 22.08
CA ASN A 94 -35.89 -17.41 23.10
C ASN A 94 -37.42 -17.28 23.09
N SER A 95 -37.97 -16.24 22.47
CA SER A 95 -39.43 -16.07 22.35
C SER A 95 -40.09 -17.08 21.42
N GLY A 96 -39.33 -17.67 20.48
CA GLY A 96 -39.83 -18.62 19.49
C GLY A 96 -40.81 -18.01 18.48
N GLN A 97 -40.91 -16.68 18.38
CA GLN A 97 -41.85 -15.97 17.50
C GLN A 97 -41.36 -15.86 16.04
N TYR A 98 -40.93 -16.98 15.45
CA TYR A 98 -40.45 -17.05 14.06
C TYR A 98 -40.68 -18.45 13.48
N SER A 99 -41.04 -18.54 12.20
CA SER A 99 -41.33 -19.80 11.51
C SER A 99 -40.15 -20.37 10.71
N GLY A 100 -39.06 -19.61 10.56
CA GLY A 100 -37.86 -20.05 9.87
C GLY A 100 -36.68 -19.07 9.95
N LEU A 101 -35.55 -19.45 9.35
CA LEU A 101 -34.29 -18.68 9.42
C LEU A 101 -34.40 -17.26 8.87
N LYS A 102 -35.19 -17.03 7.82
CA LYS A 102 -35.38 -15.69 7.24
C LYS A 102 -36.13 -14.75 8.18
N GLU A 103 -37.19 -15.24 8.82
CA GLU A 103 -37.96 -14.47 9.79
C GLU A 103 -37.14 -14.21 11.05
N LEU A 104 -36.39 -15.20 11.51
CA LEU A 104 -35.45 -15.02 12.62
C LEU A 104 -34.43 -13.91 12.30
N ASP A 105 -33.72 -14.00 11.16
CA ASP A 105 -32.73 -12.99 10.77
C ASP A 105 -33.33 -11.59 10.62
N THR A 106 -34.52 -11.48 10.01
CA THR A 106 -35.23 -10.21 9.86
C THR A 106 -35.62 -9.62 11.21
N GLY A 107 -36.12 -10.45 12.13
CA GLY A 107 -36.47 -10.04 13.49
C GLY A 107 -35.25 -9.58 14.28
N LEU A 108 -34.13 -10.30 14.23
CA LEU A 108 -32.88 -9.93 14.87
C LEU A 108 -32.35 -8.58 14.34
N LYS A 109 -32.40 -8.36 13.02
CA LYS A 109 -32.01 -7.08 12.41
C LYS A 109 -32.92 -5.93 12.83
N THR A 110 -34.22 -6.17 12.95
CA THR A 110 -35.21 -5.17 13.39
C THR A 110 -34.95 -4.74 14.83
N VAL A 111 -34.79 -5.71 15.73
CA VAL A 111 -34.48 -5.45 17.16
C VAL A 111 -33.15 -4.71 17.31
N ALA A 112 -32.14 -5.07 16.53
CA ALA A 112 -30.87 -4.35 16.51
C ALA A 112 -31.06 -2.90 16.03
N ALA A 113 -31.82 -2.68 14.95
CA ALA A 113 -32.08 -1.37 14.37
C ALA A 113 -32.75 -0.41 15.37
N GLU A 114 -33.78 -0.87 16.09
CA GLU A 114 -34.47 -0.05 17.11
C GLU A 114 -33.49 0.48 18.17
N ARG A 115 -32.55 -0.35 18.62
CA ARG A 115 -31.56 0.06 19.61
C ARG A 115 -30.48 0.98 19.02
N ILE A 116 -30.12 0.80 17.75
CA ILE A 116 -29.21 1.69 17.01
C ILE A 116 -29.83 3.09 16.83
N GLU A 117 -31.11 3.17 16.44
CA GLU A 117 -31.86 4.42 16.28
C GLU A 117 -31.88 5.24 17.58
N ILE A 118 -32.11 4.59 18.72
CA ILE A 118 -32.06 5.25 20.04
C ILE A 118 -30.67 5.84 20.32
N GLU A 119 -29.60 5.10 20.02
CA GLU A 119 -28.23 5.58 20.22
C GLU A 119 -27.93 6.78 19.34
N PHE A 120 -28.28 6.68 18.06
CA PHE A 120 -28.05 7.73 17.09
C PHE A 120 -28.83 9.00 17.43
N LEU A 121 -30.12 8.87 17.76
CA LEU A 121 -30.96 9.98 18.22
C LEU A 121 -30.37 10.66 19.45
N ALA A 122 -29.86 9.89 20.42
CA ALA A 122 -29.25 10.46 21.61
C ALA A 122 -28.02 11.33 21.30
N ARG A 123 -27.21 10.92 20.31
CA ARG A 123 -26.03 11.69 19.86
C ARG A 123 -26.43 12.95 19.07
N LEU A 124 -27.50 12.88 18.26
CA LEU A 124 -28.06 14.07 17.60
C LEU A 124 -28.66 15.06 18.61
N ILE A 125 -29.39 14.57 19.60
CA ILE A 125 -29.92 15.41 20.70
C ILE A 125 -28.76 16.03 21.48
N PHE A 126 -27.67 15.31 21.73
CA PHE A 126 -26.48 15.87 22.37
C PHE A 126 -25.88 17.03 21.56
N LEU A 127 -25.72 16.87 20.24
CA LEU A 127 -25.32 17.96 19.35
C LEU A 127 -26.27 19.16 19.44
N TRP A 128 -27.58 18.91 19.41
CA TRP A 128 -28.59 19.96 19.51
C TRP A 128 -28.53 20.69 20.86
N ILE A 129 -28.35 19.98 21.98
CA ILE A 129 -28.16 20.57 23.31
C ILE A 129 -26.90 21.46 23.33
N LEU A 130 -25.82 21.03 22.70
CA LEU A 130 -24.59 21.82 22.62
C LEU A 130 -24.79 23.10 21.80
N PHE A 131 -25.52 23.06 20.69
CA PHE A 131 -25.88 24.27 19.96
C PHE A 131 -26.74 25.24 20.79
N ARG A 132 -27.66 24.71 21.59
CA ARG A 132 -28.49 25.52 22.50
C ARG A 132 -27.66 26.19 23.59
N LYS A 133 -26.62 25.52 24.07
CA LYS A 133 -25.70 26.03 25.10
C LYS A 133 -24.65 26.98 24.50
N TYR A 134 -24.16 26.66 23.30
CA TYR A 134 -23.09 27.36 22.59
C TYR A 134 -23.52 27.60 21.13
N PRO A 135 -24.19 28.73 20.84
CA PRO A 135 -24.68 29.02 19.49
C PRO A 135 -23.60 29.11 18.40
N GLN A 136 -22.33 29.30 18.80
CA GLN A 136 -21.17 29.37 17.91
C GLN A 136 -20.35 28.07 17.93
N LEU A 137 -20.95 26.94 18.31
CA LEU A 137 -20.28 25.64 18.37
C LEU A 137 -19.59 25.32 17.03
N THR A 138 -18.28 25.08 17.07
CA THR A 138 -17.54 24.63 15.89
C THR A 138 -17.59 23.10 15.79
N PRO A 139 -17.38 22.53 14.59
CA PRO A 139 -17.37 21.08 14.43
C PRO A 139 -16.26 20.41 15.24
N GLU A 140 -15.09 21.06 15.34
CA GLU A 140 -13.95 20.57 16.12
C GLU A 140 -14.25 20.57 17.61
N GLN A 141 -14.92 21.62 18.11
CA GLN A 141 -15.39 21.65 19.49
C GLN A 141 -16.38 20.53 19.76
N PHE A 142 -17.36 20.31 18.88
CA PHE A 142 -18.32 19.22 19.03
C PHE A 142 -17.64 17.84 19.08
N PHE A 143 -16.69 17.58 18.17
CA PHE A 143 -15.93 16.34 18.14
C PHE A 143 -15.17 16.12 19.45
N ARG A 144 -14.52 17.17 19.98
CA ARG A 144 -13.84 17.11 21.28
C ARG A 144 -14.79 16.84 22.44
N GLU A 145 -15.96 17.49 22.49
CA GLU A 145 -16.95 17.29 23.56
C GLU A 145 -17.51 15.85 23.59
N GLN A 146 -17.64 15.19 22.44
CA GLN A 146 -18.02 13.77 22.38
C GLN A 146 -17.00 12.88 23.09
N LEU A 147 -15.70 13.15 22.87
CA LEU A 147 -14.59 12.40 23.48
C LEU A 147 -14.38 12.76 24.96
N ASN A 148 -14.66 14.01 25.35
CA ASN A 148 -14.38 14.54 26.68
C ASN A 148 -15.63 14.60 27.58
N GLY A 149 -16.21 13.44 27.89
CA GLY A 149 -17.30 13.33 28.87
C GLY A 149 -18.73 13.47 28.31
N GLY A 150 -18.87 13.76 27.01
CA GLY A 150 -20.16 13.71 26.31
C GLY A 150 -20.86 12.36 26.45
N ALA A 151 -20.10 11.28 26.61
CA ALA A 151 -20.61 9.93 26.80
C ALA A 151 -21.69 9.82 27.91
N LYS A 152 -21.47 10.43 29.09
CA LYS A 152 -22.43 10.41 30.21
C LYS A 152 -23.74 11.13 29.87
N THR A 153 -23.65 12.19 29.08
CA THR A 153 -24.84 12.95 28.64
C THR A 153 -25.64 12.11 27.64
N VAL A 154 -24.97 11.49 26.67
CA VAL A 154 -25.59 10.58 25.70
C VAL A 154 -26.25 9.40 26.43
N GLU A 155 -25.58 8.76 27.40
CA GLU A 155 -26.13 7.68 28.22
C GLU A 155 -27.43 8.09 28.93
N THR A 156 -27.45 9.30 29.51
CA THR A 156 -28.63 9.86 30.18
C THR A 156 -29.78 10.05 29.20
N VAL A 157 -29.50 10.50 27.98
CA VAL A 157 -30.51 10.67 26.92
C VAL A 157 -31.01 9.31 26.45
N VAL A 158 -30.13 8.34 26.17
CA VAL A 158 -30.48 6.96 25.81
C VAL A 158 -31.43 6.35 26.84
N THR A 159 -31.13 6.48 28.13
CA THR A 159 -31.96 5.95 29.23
C THR A 159 -33.38 6.54 29.21
N LYS A 160 -33.53 7.80 28.83
CA LYS A 160 -34.85 8.44 28.69
C LYS A 160 -35.57 8.00 27.42
N LEU A 161 -34.83 7.87 26.31
CA LEU A 161 -35.39 7.48 25.01
C LEU A 161 -35.92 6.04 25.01
N ARG A 162 -35.31 5.11 25.77
CA ARG A 162 -35.76 3.71 25.89
C ARG A 162 -37.22 3.52 26.35
N LYS A 163 -37.85 4.56 26.88
CA LYS A 163 -39.25 4.51 27.35
C LYS A 163 -40.27 4.74 26.24
N TYR A 164 -39.82 5.17 25.06
CA TYR A 164 -40.69 5.51 23.93
C TYR A 164 -40.75 4.37 22.92
N HIS A 165 -41.87 4.29 22.21
CA HIS A 165 -42.08 3.34 21.11
C HIS A 165 -41.22 3.71 19.88
N CYS A 166 -40.84 2.73 19.05
CA CYS A 166 -39.99 2.94 17.88
C CYS A 166 -40.54 4.00 16.91
N GLU A 167 -41.85 4.02 16.65
CA GLU A 167 -42.49 5.07 15.83
C GLU A 167 -42.27 6.49 16.37
N THR A 168 -42.25 6.64 17.70
CA THR A 168 -41.96 7.93 18.35
C THR A 168 -40.49 8.29 18.20
N ILE A 169 -39.58 7.32 18.33
CA ILE A 169 -38.14 7.50 18.09
C ILE A 169 -37.89 7.97 16.65
N ASN A 170 -38.53 7.35 15.67
CA ASN A 170 -38.39 7.71 14.25
C ASN A 170 -38.95 9.10 13.94
N SER A 171 -40.06 9.47 14.57
CA SER A 171 -40.61 10.83 14.48
C SER A 171 -39.66 11.86 15.10
N MET A 172 -39.04 11.54 16.23
CA MET A 172 -38.04 12.40 16.89
C MET A 172 -36.75 12.52 16.08
N LEU A 173 -36.27 11.43 15.47
CA LEU A 173 -35.12 11.44 14.56
C LEU A 173 -35.36 12.40 13.41
N SER A 174 -36.45 12.21 12.66
CA SER A 174 -36.81 13.07 11.53
C SER A 174 -36.87 14.54 11.94
N TYR A 175 -37.51 14.83 13.08
CA TYR A 175 -37.62 16.19 13.60
C TYR A 175 -36.25 16.81 13.96
N VAL A 176 -35.40 16.07 14.67
CA VAL A 176 -34.09 16.56 15.10
C VAL A 176 -33.16 16.75 13.91
N GLU A 177 -33.16 15.81 12.94
CA GLU A 177 -32.38 15.93 11.71
C GLU A 177 -32.79 17.15 10.89
N ASP A 178 -34.08 17.37 10.67
CA ASP A 178 -34.61 18.54 9.97
C ASP A 178 -34.22 19.84 10.68
N HIS A 179 -34.30 19.84 12.02
CA HIS A 179 -34.01 21.03 12.80
C HIS A 179 -32.51 21.37 12.82
N LEU A 180 -31.64 20.37 12.92
CA LEU A 180 -30.19 20.54 12.80
C LEU A 180 -29.80 21.04 11.41
N SER A 181 -30.32 20.37 10.37
CA SER A 181 -30.00 20.69 8.97
C SER A 181 -30.41 22.10 8.57
N ASN A 182 -31.64 22.50 8.91
CA ASN A 182 -32.18 23.81 8.53
C ASN A 182 -31.74 24.95 9.46
N GLY A 183 -31.47 24.66 10.74
CA GLY A 183 -31.28 25.67 11.77
C GLY A 183 -29.84 25.91 12.22
N TYR A 184 -28.97 24.89 12.16
CA TYR A 184 -27.70 24.91 12.89
C TYR A 184 -26.46 24.58 12.05
N LEU A 185 -26.57 23.72 11.05
CA LEU A 185 -25.39 23.25 10.30
C LEU A 185 -24.79 24.29 9.35
N GLN A 186 -25.54 25.35 8.97
CA GLN A 186 -25.05 26.51 8.20
C GLN A 186 -24.24 26.14 6.93
N GLY A 187 -24.68 25.14 6.17
CA GLY A 187 -23.99 24.68 4.96
C GLY A 187 -22.79 23.75 5.21
N ARG A 188 -22.55 23.33 6.46
CA ARG A 188 -21.61 22.25 6.80
C ARG A 188 -22.33 20.89 6.76
N GLY A 189 -21.59 19.85 6.42
CA GLY A 189 -22.11 18.49 6.40
C GLY A 189 -22.22 17.87 7.78
N LEU A 190 -23.06 16.83 7.86
CA LEU A 190 -23.11 15.87 8.95
C LEU A 190 -22.56 14.54 8.44
N ALA A 191 -21.62 13.96 9.18
CA ALA A 191 -21.07 12.65 8.89
C ALA A 191 -21.17 11.73 10.12
N ILE A 192 -21.29 10.43 9.89
CA ILE A 192 -21.30 9.40 10.91
C ILE A 192 -20.04 8.58 10.72
N ALA A 193 -19.16 8.51 11.72
CA ALA A 193 -17.91 7.76 11.63
C ALA A 193 -17.95 6.54 12.57
N LEU A 194 -17.81 5.34 12.01
CA LEU A 194 -17.66 4.07 12.72
C LEU A 194 -16.19 3.65 12.69
N ASP A 195 -15.43 3.97 13.74
CA ASP A 195 -14.02 3.56 13.84
C ASP A 195 -13.88 2.15 14.41
N GLU A 196 -12.85 1.42 13.96
CA GLU A 196 -12.62 -0.01 14.24
C GLU A 196 -13.83 -0.91 13.88
N ALA A 197 -14.49 -0.60 12.76
CA ALA A 197 -15.75 -1.23 12.34
C ALA A 197 -15.70 -2.76 12.21
N GLN A 198 -14.53 -3.36 11.97
CA GLN A 198 -14.37 -4.82 11.93
C GLN A 198 -14.74 -5.50 13.27
N VAL A 199 -14.70 -4.78 14.39
CA VAL A 199 -15.19 -5.28 15.68
C VAL A 199 -16.69 -5.58 15.61
N ALA A 200 -17.49 -4.72 14.96
CA ALA A 200 -18.91 -4.97 14.78
C ALA A 200 -19.19 -6.11 13.78
N ILE A 201 -18.24 -6.43 12.89
CA ILE A 201 -18.35 -7.57 11.96
C ILE A 201 -18.12 -8.88 12.71
N HIS A 202 -17.03 -8.98 13.46
CA HIS A 202 -16.54 -10.26 13.98
C HIS A 202 -16.91 -10.51 15.44
N ASN A 203 -17.03 -9.47 16.26
CA ASN A 203 -17.05 -9.62 17.72
C ASN A 203 -18.47 -9.48 18.30
N ILE A 204 -19.35 -8.71 17.66
CA ILE A 204 -20.73 -8.50 18.10
C ILE A 204 -21.68 -9.23 17.14
N LEU A 205 -22.43 -10.20 17.65
CA LEU A 205 -23.27 -11.10 16.84
C LEU A 205 -22.51 -11.78 15.68
N GLY A 206 -21.20 -12.01 15.83
CA GLY A 206 -20.34 -12.58 14.80
C GLY A 206 -20.88 -13.89 14.24
N GLY A 207 -21.18 -13.89 12.94
CA GLY A 207 -21.72 -15.03 12.20
C GLY A 207 -23.13 -15.48 12.59
N LYS A 208 -23.89 -14.63 13.29
CA LYS A 208 -25.28 -14.89 13.71
C LYS A 208 -26.32 -14.33 12.75
N LEU A 209 -25.95 -13.36 11.91
CA LEU A 209 -26.83 -12.76 10.91
C LEU A 209 -26.48 -13.28 9.51
N ILE A 210 -27.36 -13.05 8.55
CA ILE A 210 -27.24 -13.52 7.16
C ILE A 210 -27.13 -12.32 6.22
N SER A 211 -26.33 -12.44 5.16
CA SER A 211 -26.22 -11.40 4.12
C SER A 211 -27.59 -11.10 3.49
N PRO A 212 -27.90 -9.83 3.24
CA PRO A 212 -29.01 -9.39 2.39
C PRO A 212 -29.19 -10.18 1.09
N ARG A 213 -28.12 -10.30 0.30
CA ARG A 213 -28.13 -10.92 -1.02
C ARG A 213 -28.33 -12.43 -0.93
N ALA A 214 -27.72 -13.07 0.06
CA ALA A 214 -27.93 -14.47 0.39
C ALA A 214 -29.42 -14.78 0.65
N LEU A 215 -30.12 -13.89 1.36
CA LEU A 215 -31.56 -14.05 1.63
C LEU A 215 -32.43 -13.91 0.37
N MET A 216 -31.97 -13.16 -0.64
CA MET A 216 -32.65 -13.00 -1.93
C MET A 216 -32.45 -14.22 -2.85
N ASN A 217 -31.24 -14.78 -2.90
CA ASN A 217 -30.86 -15.80 -3.90
C ASN A 217 -31.10 -17.26 -3.50
N LYS A 218 -31.65 -17.54 -2.31
CA LYS A 218 -31.99 -18.89 -1.77
C LYS A 218 -30.83 -19.89 -1.57
N ASP A 219 -29.65 -19.70 -2.18
CA ASP A 219 -28.48 -20.59 -2.07
C ASP A 219 -27.50 -20.20 -0.96
N PHE A 220 -28.00 -19.86 0.23
CA PHE A 220 -27.15 -19.49 1.38
C PHE A 220 -26.90 -20.63 2.36
N LEU A 221 -27.49 -21.80 2.09
CA LEU A 221 -27.31 -23.03 2.88
C LEU A 221 -26.33 -23.96 2.16
N ASP A 222 -25.48 -24.64 2.93
CA ASP A 222 -24.63 -25.71 2.43
C ASP A 222 -25.45 -27.01 2.23
N HIS A 223 -24.78 -28.04 1.70
CA HIS A 223 -25.37 -29.38 1.52
C HIS A 223 -25.82 -30.06 2.82
N LYS A 224 -25.48 -29.51 3.99
CA LYS A 224 -25.90 -29.97 5.33
C LYS A 224 -27.00 -29.10 5.93
N GLY A 225 -27.47 -28.06 5.23
CA GLY A 225 -28.48 -27.14 5.71
C GLY A 225 -27.96 -26.08 6.68
N HIS A 226 -26.65 -25.85 6.76
CA HIS A 226 -26.06 -24.76 7.54
C HIS A 226 -25.83 -23.53 6.68
N VAL A 227 -25.89 -22.33 7.30
CA VAL A 227 -25.54 -21.09 6.61
C VAL A 227 -24.06 -21.13 6.20
N GLN A 228 -23.79 -20.88 4.93
CA GLN A 228 -22.45 -20.79 4.36
C GLN A 228 -21.67 -19.61 4.96
N ASP A 229 -20.36 -19.74 5.11
CA ASP A 229 -19.55 -18.74 5.83
C ASP A 229 -19.49 -17.39 5.12
N ASP A 230 -19.52 -17.38 3.78
CA ASP A 230 -19.59 -16.18 2.95
C ASP A 230 -20.94 -15.45 3.06
N ALA A 231 -22.00 -16.15 3.50
CA ALA A 231 -23.31 -15.58 3.79
C ALA A 231 -23.45 -15.10 5.24
N ARG A 232 -22.52 -15.44 6.15
CA ARG A 232 -22.58 -15.06 7.56
C ARG A 232 -22.21 -13.59 7.78
N ARG A 233 -22.94 -12.93 8.66
CA ARG A 233 -22.75 -11.50 9.00
C ARG A 233 -22.81 -11.29 10.52
N GLY A 234 -22.32 -10.15 10.96
CA GLY A 234 -22.38 -9.66 12.34
C GLY A 234 -23.16 -8.36 12.48
N PHE A 235 -23.08 -7.75 13.66
CA PHE A 235 -23.79 -6.51 14.01
C PHE A 235 -23.53 -5.33 13.07
N PHE A 236 -22.39 -5.30 12.38
CA PHE A 236 -22.08 -4.28 11.38
C PHE A 236 -23.14 -4.17 10.28
N THR A 237 -23.82 -5.26 9.91
CA THR A 237 -24.87 -5.24 8.87
C THR A 237 -26.10 -4.42 9.28
N PRO A 238 -26.80 -4.70 10.40
CA PRO A 238 -27.89 -3.83 10.84
C PRO A 238 -27.40 -2.43 11.26
N LEU A 239 -26.17 -2.29 11.77
CA LEU A 239 -25.58 -0.99 12.13
C LEU A 239 -25.43 -0.07 10.91
N SER A 240 -24.74 -0.55 9.88
CA SER A 240 -24.54 0.21 8.63
C SER A 240 -25.86 0.42 7.88
N ALA A 241 -26.77 -0.54 7.91
CA ALA A 241 -28.08 -0.38 7.29
C ALA A 241 -28.90 0.74 7.95
N THR A 242 -29.01 0.72 9.27
CA THR A 242 -29.79 1.72 10.01
C THR A 242 -29.19 3.12 9.88
N LEU A 243 -27.87 3.24 9.96
CA LEU A 243 -27.18 4.54 9.87
C LEU A 243 -27.04 5.04 8.42
N GLY A 244 -27.04 4.14 7.43
CA GLY A 244 -26.95 4.49 6.02
C GLY A 244 -28.22 5.13 5.43
N PHE A 245 -29.37 4.96 6.09
CA PHE A 245 -30.62 5.63 5.73
C PHE A 245 -30.74 7.06 6.26
N GLN A 246 -29.81 7.50 7.10
CA GLN A 246 -29.85 8.82 7.73
C GLN A 246 -29.37 9.90 6.74
N ARG A 247 -29.71 11.16 7.00
CA ARG A 247 -29.29 12.30 6.16
C ARG A 247 -27.85 12.74 6.45
N ALA A 248 -26.92 11.79 6.37
CA ALA A 248 -25.51 12.00 6.68
C ALA A 248 -24.61 11.07 5.87
N THR A 249 -23.38 11.50 5.58
CA THR A 249 -22.36 10.62 4.99
C THR A 249 -21.95 9.57 6.03
N LEU A 250 -22.13 8.28 5.72
CA LEU A 250 -21.68 7.19 6.58
C LEU A 250 -20.24 6.83 6.24
N ILE A 251 -19.35 6.89 7.22
CA ILE A 251 -17.92 6.61 7.11
C ILE A 251 -17.61 5.41 8.00
N THR A 252 -17.05 4.36 7.41
CA THR A 252 -16.61 3.17 8.13
C THR A 252 -15.10 3.07 8.04
N LEU A 253 -14.43 2.88 9.17
CA LEU A 253 -12.97 2.79 9.24
C LEU A 253 -12.57 1.46 9.84
N GLY A 254 -11.56 0.84 9.25
CA GLY A 254 -11.03 -0.36 9.87
C GLY A 254 -9.78 -0.90 9.21
N THR A 255 -9.32 -1.99 9.80
CA THR A 255 -8.11 -2.71 9.38
C THR A 255 -8.43 -4.01 8.66
N SER A 256 -9.68 -4.21 8.24
CA SER A 256 -10.10 -5.44 7.57
C SER A 256 -10.61 -5.23 6.14
N LEU A 257 -10.22 -6.14 5.25
CA LEU A 257 -10.73 -6.21 3.88
C LEU A 257 -12.22 -6.58 3.82
N SER A 258 -12.75 -7.26 4.84
CA SER A 258 -14.18 -7.56 4.94
C SER A 258 -15.05 -6.30 4.84
N LEU A 259 -14.54 -5.12 5.23
CA LEU A 259 -15.25 -3.85 5.11
C LEU A 259 -15.51 -3.42 3.65
N GLN A 260 -14.81 -4.00 2.67
CA GLN A 260 -15.09 -3.75 1.24
C GLN A 260 -16.33 -4.49 0.76
N ASP A 261 -16.75 -5.55 1.44
CA ASP A 261 -17.88 -6.32 0.99
C ASP A 261 -19.15 -5.47 1.11
N ALA A 262 -19.61 -4.99 -0.05
CA ALA A 262 -20.80 -4.17 -0.17
C ALA A 262 -22.04 -4.90 0.37
N ASP A 263 -22.05 -6.24 0.42
CA ASP A 263 -23.12 -7.03 1.03
C ASP A 263 -23.28 -6.77 2.53
N HIS A 264 -22.26 -6.26 3.22
CA HIS A 264 -22.44 -5.77 4.58
C HIS A 264 -23.45 -4.62 4.65
N VAL A 265 -23.61 -3.86 3.56
CA VAL A 265 -24.34 -2.58 3.52
C VAL A 265 -25.48 -2.56 2.49
N TYR A 266 -25.60 -3.60 1.65
CA TYR A 266 -26.42 -3.62 0.42
C TYR A 266 -27.94 -3.53 0.64
N ASN A 267 -28.46 -3.76 1.85
CA ASN A 267 -29.88 -3.50 2.16
C ASN A 267 -30.18 -2.02 2.46
N ALA A 268 -29.17 -1.16 2.58
CA ALA A 268 -29.32 0.24 2.97
C ALA A 268 -29.44 1.18 1.76
N ILE A 269 -28.85 0.81 0.62
CA ILE A 269 -28.66 1.74 -0.51
C ILE A 269 -28.83 0.99 -1.82
N ASP A 270 -29.87 1.38 -2.56
CA ASP A 270 -30.34 0.77 -3.80
C ASP A 270 -29.38 0.90 -5.01
N LYS A 271 -28.12 1.34 -4.83
CA LYS A 271 -27.14 1.52 -5.93
C LYS A 271 -25.68 1.40 -5.46
N GLU A 272 -24.92 0.46 -6.06
CA GLU A 272 -23.45 0.34 -5.96
C GLU A 272 -22.70 1.68 -6.20
N THR A 273 -23.31 2.60 -6.96
CA THR A 273 -22.73 3.90 -7.33
C THR A 273 -22.41 4.85 -6.16
N ARG A 274 -22.86 4.55 -4.93
CA ARG A 274 -22.66 5.43 -3.76
C ARG A 274 -21.57 4.96 -2.78
N LEU A 275 -21.06 3.73 -2.92
CA LEU A 275 -19.95 3.24 -2.12
C LEU A 275 -18.63 3.80 -2.66
N LYS A 276 -17.87 4.48 -1.81
CA LYS A 276 -16.55 5.03 -2.11
C LYS A 276 -15.53 4.42 -1.17
N THR A 277 -14.42 3.94 -1.73
CA THR A 277 -13.37 3.27 -0.94
C THR A 277 -12.09 4.11 -0.93
N ILE A 278 -11.58 4.42 0.26
CA ILE A 278 -10.32 5.13 0.51
C ILE A 278 -9.32 4.12 1.06
N MET A 279 -8.28 3.83 0.27
CA MET A 279 -7.19 2.90 0.64
C MET A 279 -5.80 3.46 0.36
N HIS A 280 -5.71 4.59 -0.34
CA HIS A 280 -4.43 5.15 -0.76
C HIS A 280 -3.88 6.06 0.34
N PHE A 281 -3.20 5.45 1.30
CA PHE A 281 -2.45 6.15 2.33
C PHE A 281 -1.04 6.46 1.83
N SER A 282 -0.60 7.68 2.11
CA SER A 282 0.78 8.08 1.83
C SER A 282 1.75 7.37 2.77
N THR A 283 2.88 6.92 2.23
CA THR A 283 4.00 6.39 3.01
C THR A 283 4.97 7.51 3.33
N PHE A 284 5.51 7.51 4.54
CA PHE A 284 6.50 8.47 5.03
C PHE A 284 7.89 7.93 4.74
N ASN A 285 8.66 8.66 3.94
CA ASN A 285 10.07 8.40 3.70
C ASN A 285 10.95 8.97 4.84
N GLU A 286 12.28 8.80 4.76
CA GLU A 286 13.21 9.27 5.81
C GLU A 286 13.17 10.79 6.05
N GLN A 287 12.84 11.57 5.02
CA GLN A 287 12.71 13.02 5.10
C GLN A 287 11.38 13.41 5.76
N ASP A 288 10.28 12.80 5.35
CA ASP A 288 8.95 13.00 5.94
C ASP A 288 8.96 12.74 7.45
N GLN A 289 9.66 11.68 7.88
CA GLN A 289 9.87 11.35 9.29
C GLN A 289 10.58 12.48 10.05
N ARG A 290 11.62 13.07 9.45
CA ARG A 290 12.36 14.18 10.04
C ARG A 290 11.50 15.44 10.13
N ASP A 291 10.81 15.76 9.05
CA ASP A 291 10.00 16.98 8.93
C ASP A 291 8.89 16.98 9.99
N VAL A 292 8.15 15.88 10.09
CA VAL A 292 7.10 15.69 11.09
C VAL A 292 7.64 15.79 12.52
N LEU A 293 8.78 15.14 12.81
CA LEU A 293 9.38 15.26 14.14
C LEU A 293 9.80 16.71 14.43
N SER A 294 10.43 17.39 13.47
CA SER A 294 10.90 18.78 13.64
C SER A 294 9.79 19.79 13.85
N GLU A 295 8.58 19.49 13.37
CA GLU A 295 7.41 20.35 13.56
C GLU A 295 6.80 20.19 14.96
N VAL A 296 6.92 19.00 15.55
CA VAL A 296 6.33 18.68 16.85
C VAL A 296 7.31 18.88 18.00
N ILE A 297 8.60 18.65 17.77
CA ILE A 297 9.68 18.75 18.77
C ILE A 297 10.90 19.47 18.19
N ASP A 298 11.60 20.22 19.03
CA ASP A 298 12.85 20.85 18.64
C ASP A 298 13.97 19.80 18.50
N ILE A 299 14.41 19.54 17.26
CA ILE A 299 15.53 18.66 16.91
C ILE A 299 16.69 19.39 16.21
N SER A 300 16.72 20.72 16.27
CA SER A 300 17.69 21.57 15.54
C SER A 300 19.15 21.18 15.77
N ASP A 301 19.51 20.84 17.02
CA ASP A 301 20.86 20.42 17.44
C ASP A 301 21.03 18.90 17.55
N CYS A 302 20.13 18.12 16.94
CA CYS A 302 20.15 16.67 17.04
C CYS A 302 20.44 16.01 15.69
N TYR A 303 21.27 14.96 15.74
CA TYR A 303 21.53 14.10 14.60
C TYR A 303 20.71 12.81 14.73
N ILE A 304 19.95 12.45 13.70
CA ILE A 304 19.23 11.17 13.67
C ILE A 304 19.92 10.27 12.63
N PRO A 305 20.56 9.16 13.06
CA PRO A 305 21.22 8.24 12.14
C PRO A 305 20.27 7.76 11.03
N ALA A 306 20.76 7.73 9.78
CA ALA A 306 19.97 7.29 8.62
C ALA A 306 19.36 5.89 8.81
N ALA A 307 20.11 4.96 9.43
CA ALA A 307 19.60 3.63 9.75
C ALA A 307 18.34 3.66 10.64
N LYS A 308 18.32 4.50 11.68
CA LYS A 308 17.16 4.65 12.57
C LYS A 308 15.97 5.31 11.85
N ARG A 309 16.23 6.34 11.04
CA ARG A 309 15.18 6.98 10.21
C ARG A 309 14.55 5.99 9.24
N ARG A 310 15.37 5.17 8.59
CA ARG A 310 14.92 4.12 7.66
C ARG A 310 13.98 3.13 8.35
N MET A 311 14.29 2.71 9.57
CA MET A 311 13.44 1.78 10.32
C MET A 311 12.05 2.34 10.66
N LEU A 312 11.92 3.65 10.81
CA LEU A 312 10.61 4.28 11.07
C LEU A 312 9.90 4.76 9.79
N THR A 313 10.42 4.45 8.60
CA THR A 313 9.70 4.74 7.34
C THR A 313 8.45 3.89 7.20
N GLY A 314 7.47 4.40 6.46
CA GLY A 314 6.17 3.76 6.27
C GLY A 314 5.03 4.57 6.87
N ARG A 315 4.46 4.10 7.97
CA ARG A 315 3.27 4.71 8.57
C ARG A 315 3.60 5.89 9.50
N PRO A 316 2.76 6.96 9.53
CA PRO A 316 2.97 8.12 10.40
C PRO A 316 3.03 7.79 11.89
N HIS A 317 2.34 6.74 12.32
CA HIS A 317 2.29 6.34 13.73
C HIS A 317 3.66 5.96 14.31
N PHE A 318 4.62 5.54 13.48
CA PHE A 318 5.98 5.28 13.93
C PHE A 318 6.67 6.54 14.46
N SER A 319 6.47 7.70 13.82
CA SER A 319 7.00 8.99 14.29
C SER A 319 6.32 9.44 15.57
N ILE A 320 4.99 9.27 15.66
CA ILE A 320 4.21 9.69 16.84
C ILE A 320 4.69 8.94 18.08
N ARG A 321 4.95 7.63 17.98
CA ARG A 321 5.45 6.83 19.11
C ARG A 321 6.78 7.36 19.67
N VAL A 322 7.64 7.93 18.83
CA VAL A 322 8.87 8.60 19.31
C VAL A 322 8.52 9.81 20.18
N VAL A 323 7.56 10.63 19.75
CA VAL A 323 7.09 11.80 20.52
C VAL A 323 6.44 11.37 21.83
N GLU A 324 5.56 10.37 21.80
CA GLU A 324 4.95 9.79 23.01
C GLU A 324 6.03 9.34 24.00
N ARG A 325 7.07 8.65 23.49
CA ARG A 325 8.18 8.21 24.33
C ARG A 325 8.93 9.36 24.97
N LEU A 326 9.17 10.43 24.21
CA LEU A 326 9.80 11.66 24.71
C LEU A 326 8.98 12.35 25.82
N ILE A 327 7.65 12.33 25.72
CA ILE A 327 6.76 12.88 26.75
C ILE A 327 6.81 12.04 28.03
N THR A 328 6.94 10.70 27.92
CA THR A 328 6.96 9.80 29.07
C THR A 328 8.28 9.76 29.84
N PHE A 329 9.38 10.28 29.29
CA PHE A 329 10.66 10.33 30.02
C PHE A 329 10.56 11.31 31.20
N ASN A 330 10.76 10.79 32.42
CA ASN A 330 10.85 11.62 33.61
C ASN A 330 11.96 12.68 33.46
N HIS A 331 11.63 13.93 33.76
CA HIS A 331 12.54 15.08 33.64
C HIS A 331 13.80 15.03 34.53
N SER A 332 13.98 13.97 35.32
CA SER A 332 15.09 13.80 36.27
C SER A 332 16.42 13.36 35.65
N ASP A 333 16.45 13.00 34.36
CA ASP A 333 17.67 12.49 33.72
C ASP A 333 18.63 13.61 33.30
N GLN A 334 19.89 13.59 33.78
CA GLN A 334 21.00 14.43 33.29
C GLN A 334 21.42 14.12 31.83
N ASN A 335 20.62 13.35 31.09
CA ASN A 335 20.90 12.97 29.71
C ASN A 335 20.77 14.16 28.76
N SER A 336 21.73 14.32 27.85
CA SER A 336 21.71 15.32 26.79
C SER A 336 20.50 15.15 25.88
N LYS A 337 20.07 16.24 25.22
CA LYS A 337 18.97 16.26 24.23
C LYS A 337 19.14 15.15 23.17
N GLN A 338 20.35 15.02 22.63
CA GLN A 338 20.74 13.98 21.68
C GLN A 338 20.49 12.56 22.23
N ARG A 339 20.98 12.28 23.45
CA ARG A 339 20.84 10.94 24.05
C ARG A 339 19.39 10.57 24.36
N ARG A 340 18.59 11.55 24.80
CA ARG A 340 17.14 11.35 25.02
C ARG A 340 16.43 11.00 23.72
N LEU A 341 16.75 11.71 22.63
CA LEU A 341 16.21 11.40 21.31
C LEU A 341 16.63 10.00 20.84
N GLU A 342 17.91 9.66 20.96
CA GLU A 342 18.41 8.34 20.58
C GLU A 342 17.72 7.20 21.32
N ASN A 343 17.57 7.33 22.65
CA ASN A 343 16.87 6.36 23.48
C ASN A 343 15.39 6.24 23.07
N ALA A 344 14.71 7.36 22.82
CA ALA A 344 13.31 7.34 22.37
C ALA A 344 13.14 6.58 21.06
N PHE A 345 14.06 6.77 20.10
CA PHE A 345 14.07 6.01 18.86
C PHE A 345 14.31 4.51 19.11
N ASP A 346 15.31 4.16 19.92
CA ASP A 346 15.65 2.75 20.17
C ASP A 346 14.53 1.99 20.88
N GLU A 347 13.93 2.60 21.90
CA GLU A 347 12.80 2.03 22.62
C GLU A 347 11.56 1.92 21.73
N THR A 348 11.30 2.92 20.88
CA THR A 348 10.19 2.88 19.91
C THR A 348 10.37 1.75 18.91
N ILE A 349 11.56 1.63 18.30
CA ILE A 349 11.91 0.56 17.36
C ILE A 349 11.76 -0.79 18.06
N SER A 350 12.31 -0.95 19.27
CA SER A 350 12.22 -2.21 20.02
C SER A 350 10.78 -2.59 20.31
N GLN A 351 9.95 -1.66 20.80
CA GLN A 351 8.56 -1.95 21.11
C GLN A 351 7.77 -2.35 19.86
N ILE A 352 7.95 -1.62 18.75
CA ILE A 352 7.29 -1.96 17.49
C ILE A 352 7.74 -3.35 17.01
N LYS A 353 9.02 -3.70 17.13
CA LYS A 353 9.50 -5.06 16.80
C LYS A 353 8.77 -6.11 17.61
N THR A 354 8.70 -5.95 18.93
CA THR A 354 7.99 -6.89 19.82
C THR A 354 6.51 -7.02 19.45
N ASP A 355 5.81 -5.91 19.19
CA ASP A 355 4.40 -5.92 18.79
C ASP A 355 4.20 -6.67 17.45
N LEU A 356 5.08 -6.44 16.47
CA LEU A 356 5.03 -7.09 15.16
C LEU A 356 5.40 -8.57 15.25
N GLU A 357 6.40 -8.92 16.05
CA GLU A 357 6.83 -10.31 16.26
C GLU A 357 5.68 -11.17 16.79
N HIS A 358 4.91 -10.64 17.74
CA HIS A 358 3.71 -11.31 18.25
C HIS A 358 2.67 -11.55 17.14
N LYS A 359 2.40 -10.52 16.32
CA LYS A 359 1.41 -10.62 15.22
C LYS A 359 1.83 -11.59 14.12
N VAL A 360 3.13 -11.63 13.79
CA VAL A 360 3.69 -12.61 12.84
C VAL A 360 3.59 -14.02 13.44
N GLN A 361 3.93 -14.18 14.71
CA GLN A 361 3.81 -15.48 15.40
C GLN A 361 2.37 -15.99 15.40
N GLU A 362 1.39 -15.13 15.69
CA GLU A 362 -0.03 -15.51 15.63
C GLU A 362 -0.42 -16.03 14.25
N LEU A 363 -0.06 -15.30 13.18
CA LEU A 363 -0.35 -15.70 11.79
C LEU A 363 0.25 -17.06 11.44
N ILE A 364 1.53 -17.25 11.76
CA ILE A 364 2.24 -18.48 11.43
C ILE A 364 1.68 -19.66 12.23
N THR A 365 1.33 -19.44 13.50
CA THR A 365 0.77 -20.51 14.35
C THR A 365 -0.62 -20.92 13.86
N SER A 366 -1.38 -20.02 13.24
CA SER A 366 -2.66 -20.35 12.60
C SER A 366 -2.53 -21.00 11.21
N ASP A 367 -1.36 -20.95 10.58
CA ASP A 367 -1.13 -21.46 9.23
C ASP A 367 -0.99 -22.98 9.18
N LYS A 368 -2.11 -23.68 9.02
CA LYS A 368 -2.11 -25.15 8.86
C LYS A 368 -1.62 -25.60 7.48
N SER A 369 -1.60 -24.70 6.49
CA SER A 369 -1.35 -25.01 5.08
C SER A 369 0.10 -24.79 4.66
N GLY A 370 0.83 -23.93 5.38
CA GLY A 370 2.14 -23.43 5.00
C GLY A 370 2.10 -22.30 3.97
N GLU A 371 0.92 -21.89 3.50
CA GLU A 371 0.77 -20.87 2.46
C GLU A 371 1.06 -19.45 2.98
N ILE A 372 0.73 -19.16 4.25
CA ILE A 372 1.09 -17.87 4.87
C ILE A 372 2.60 -17.74 4.93
N VAL A 373 3.29 -18.80 5.37
CA VAL A 373 4.75 -18.78 5.44
C VAL A 373 5.36 -18.59 4.05
N LYS A 374 4.92 -19.35 3.04
CA LYS A 374 5.40 -19.19 1.66
C LYS A 374 5.17 -17.76 1.14
N LEU A 375 4.00 -17.19 1.40
CA LEU A 375 3.68 -15.83 0.99
C LEU A 375 4.57 -14.79 1.69
N LEU A 376 4.76 -14.90 3.00
CA LEU A 376 5.67 -14.03 3.76
C LEU A 376 7.12 -14.14 3.24
N SER A 377 7.61 -15.34 2.95
CA SER A 377 8.92 -15.56 2.34
C SER A 377 9.05 -14.85 0.98
N ARG A 378 8.04 -14.98 0.11
CA ARG A 378 7.99 -14.26 -1.18
C ARG A 378 7.96 -12.75 -1.00
N MET A 379 7.21 -12.24 -0.02
CA MET A 379 7.14 -10.81 0.29
C MET A 379 8.46 -10.25 0.81
N VAL A 380 9.20 -10.98 1.66
CA VAL A 380 10.55 -10.59 2.12
C VAL A 380 11.51 -10.52 0.94
N ILE A 381 11.55 -11.55 0.10
CA ILE A 381 12.40 -11.58 -1.10
C ILE A 381 12.05 -10.40 -2.02
N ALA A 382 10.76 -10.19 -2.29
CA ALA A 382 10.31 -9.09 -3.12
C ALA A 382 10.64 -7.71 -2.53
N HIS A 383 10.64 -7.57 -1.20
CA HIS A 383 11.11 -6.34 -0.56
C HIS A 383 12.59 -6.09 -0.82
N LYS A 384 13.42 -7.14 -0.73
CA LYS A 384 14.86 -7.03 -1.00
C LYS A 384 15.15 -6.69 -2.47
N LEU A 385 14.39 -7.27 -3.40
CA LEU A 385 14.58 -7.06 -4.84
C LEU A 385 14.04 -5.72 -5.34
N TRP A 386 12.82 -5.37 -4.92
CA TRP A 386 12.03 -4.28 -5.50
C TRP A 386 11.56 -3.23 -4.48
N ILE A 387 12.14 -3.21 -3.28
CA ILE A 387 11.78 -2.26 -2.20
C ILE A 387 10.27 -2.34 -1.90
N GLY A 388 9.71 -3.54 -1.96
CA GLY A 388 8.30 -3.82 -1.67
C GLY A 388 7.34 -3.39 -2.77
N LYS A 389 7.80 -2.94 -3.94
CA LYS A 389 6.94 -2.54 -5.05
C LYS A 389 6.20 -3.70 -5.74
N VAL A 390 6.51 -4.94 -5.37
CA VAL A 390 5.77 -6.12 -5.82
C VAL A 390 4.46 -6.20 -5.05
N TRP A 391 3.41 -6.52 -5.78
CA TRP A 391 2.06 -6.62 -5.28
C TRP A 391 1.62 -8.08 -5.31
N PHE A 392 0.97 -8.51 -4.24
CA PHE A 392 0.50 -9.88 -4.08
C PHE A 392 -1.03 -9.88 -4.05
N ALA A 393 -1.65 -10.72 -4.87
CA ALA A 393 -3.09 -10.91 -4.80
C ALA A 393 -3.44 -11.41 -3.39
N ASN A 394 -4.56 -10.91 -2.85
CA ASN A 394 -5.06 -11.43 -1.58
C ASN A 394 -5.76 -12.78 -1.80
N GLU A 395 -4.98 -13.85 -1.93
CA GLU A 395 -5.48 -15.21 -2.16
C GLU A 395 -5.86 -15.93 -0.85
N THR A 396 -5.43 -15.41 0.30
CA THR A 396 -5.63 -16.01 1.62
C THR A 396 -6.81 -15.39 2.36
N SER A 397 -7.50 -16.19 3.18
CA SER A 397 -8.53 -15.70 4.12
C SER A 397 -7.95 -14.86 5.27
N ASP A 398 -6.63 -14.83 5.43
CA ASP A 398 -5.95 -14.18 6.55
C ASP A 398 -5.66 -12.69 6.31
N ASP A 399 -6.06 -11.88 7.28
CA ASP A 399 -6.03 -10.43 7.16
C ASP A 399 -4.66 -9.83 7.57
N PHE A 400 -3.70 -9.86 6.63
CA PHE A 400 -2.38 -9.24 6.79
C PHE A 400 -2.45 -7.72 7.10
N ILE A 401 -3.56 -7.06 6.77
CA ILE A 401 -3.81 -5.64 7.07
C ILE A 401 -4.18 -5.47 8.54
N GLN A 402 -5.03 -6.35 9.07
CA GLN A 402 -5.38 -6.39 10.49
C GLN A 402 -4.14 -6.65 11.35
N LYS A 403 -3.28 -7.57 10.92
CA LYS A 403 -1.98 -7.85 11.54
C LYS A 403 -0.94 -6.76 11.28
N SER A 404 -1.32 -5.71 10.55
CA SER A 404 -0.54 -4.52 10.33
C SER A 404 0.80 -4.78 9.64
N LEU A 405 0.87 -5.85 8.83
CA LEU A 405 2.09 -6.23 8.09
C LEU A 405 2.08 -5.62 6.69
N CYS A 406 0.93 -5.67 6.02
CA CYS A 406 0.81 -5.19 4.64
C CYS A 406 0.05 -3.86 4.55
N SER A 407 0.26 -3.12 3.47
CA SER A 407 -0.67 -2.07 3.01
C SER A 407 -1.40 -2.52 1.75
N LEU A 408 -2.45 -1.77 1.38
CA LEU A 408 -3.30 -2.07 0.24
C LEU A 408 -2.97 -1.19 -0.96
N ARG A 409 -2.99 -1.80 -2.14
CA ARG A 409 -2.88 -1.14 -3.45
C ARG A 409 -4.01 -1.64 -4.35
N GLU A 410 -4.63 -0.73 -5.09
CA GLU A 410 -5.65 -1.10 -6.08
C GLU A 410 -5.02 -1.03 -7.47
N LYS A 411 -5.17 -2.09 -8.27
CA LYS A 411 -4.72 -2.12 -9.68
C LYS A 411 -5.77 -2.87 -10.49
N TYR A 412 -6.19 -2.30 -11.62
CA TYR A 412 -7.15 -2.94 -12.54
C TYR A 412 -8.42 -3.50 -11.88
N SER A 413 -8.90 -2.83 -10.83
CA SER A 413 -10.09 -3.20 -10.02
C SER A 413 -9.89 -4.33 -9.01
N ASP A 414 -8.67 -4.87 -8.90
CA ASP A 414 -8.28 -5.81 -7.86
C ASP A 414 -7.50 -5.11 -6.74
N VAL A 415 -7.52 -5.73 -5.56
CA VAL A 415 -6.85 -5.26 -4.36
C VAL A 415 -5.66 -6.18 -4.06
N TYR A 416 -4.49 -5.56 -3.95
CA TYR A 416 -3.23 -6.25 -3.73
C TYR A 416 -2.58 -5.81 -2.42
N LEU A 417 -1.82 -6.73 -1.84
CA LEU A 417 -1.00 -6.55 -0.64
C LEU A 417 0.42 -6.12 -1.03
N THR A 418 1.01 -5.24 -0.22
CA THR A 418 2.43 -4.91 -0.28
C THR A 418 3.03 -4.81 1.12
N MET A 419 4.23 -5.37 1.29
CA MET A 419 5.05 -5.26 2.49
C MET A 419 6.25 -4.35 2.21
N ASP A 420 6.08 -3.07 2.52
CA ASP A 420 6.97 -1.98 2.10
C ASP A 420 7.70 -1.28 3.26
N GLU A 421 7.44 -1.68 4.51
CA GLU A 421 8.06 -1.09 5.69
C GLU A 421 9.31 -1.88 6.12
N PRO A 422 10.51 -1.26 6.13
CA PRO A 422 11.75 -1.95 6.47
C PRO A 422 11.70 -2.69 7.81
N LEU A 423 11.07 -2.09 8.82
CA LEU A 423 10.95 -2.68 10.15
C LEU A 423 10.03 -3.90 10.18
N VAL A 424 8.94 -3.89 9.40
CA VAL A 424 8.06 -5.06 9.26
C VAL A 424 8.81 -6.19 8.58
N VAL A 425 9.53 -5.89 7.51
CA VAL A 425 10.31 -6.87 6.74
C VAL A 425 11.40 -7.49 7.62
N GLU A 426 12.11 -6.69 8.42
CA GLU A 426 13.14 -7.19 9.34
C GLU A 426 12.55 -8.18 10.35
N VAL A 427 11.39 -7.86 10.93
CA VAL A 427 10.70 -8.73 11.90
C VAL A 427 10.23 -10.03 11.25
N VAL A 428 9.61 -9.95 10.06
CA VAL A 428 9.16 -11.13 9.32
C VAL A 428 10.35 -11.99 8.93
N GLU A 429 11.42 -11.40 8.40
CA GLU A 429 12.66 -12.10 8.05
C GLU A 429 13.23 -12.87 9.25
N LYS A 430 13.36 -12.20 10.39
CA LYS A 430 13.84 -12.81 11.64
C LYS A 430 12.98 -14.00 12.04
N LYS A 431 11.66 -13.84 12.04
CA LYS A 431 10.73 -14.91 12.43
C LYS A 431 10.79 -16.10 11.47
N LEU A 432 10.86 -15.86 10.17
CA LEU A 432 11.00 -16.91 9.17
C LEU A 432 12.30 -17.70 9.34
N ARG A 433 13.41 -17.03 9.71
CA ARG A 433 14.68 -17.69 10.03
C ARG A 433 14.61 -18.53 11.31
N GLU A 434 13.96 -18.04 12.36
CA GLU A 434 13.78 -18.77 13.62
C GLU A 434 12.99 -20.08 13.44
N LEU A 435 12.10 -20.11 12.46
CA LEU A 435 11.21 -21.26 12.20
C LEU A 435 11.82 -22.31 11.27
N ASP A 436 12.96 -22.02 10.62
CA ASP A 436 13.66 -22.91 9.68
C ASP A 436 12.73 -23.55 8.63
N VAL A 437 11.75 -22.77 8.13
CA VAL A 437 10.61 -23.33 7.37
C VAL A 437 11.02 -23.91 6.02
N ASP A 438 12.11 -23.41 5.44
CA ASP A 438 12.68 -23.94 4.21
C ASP A 438 14.17 -23.58 4.11
N ALA A 439 15.04 -24.60 4.10
CA ALA A 439 16.48 -24.43 3.93
C ALA A 439 16.83 -23.70 2.62
N THR A 440 16.02 -23.89 1.57
CA THR A 440 16.18 -23.23 0.28
C THR A 440 15.88 -21.73 0.38
N TYR A 441 14.84 -21.35 1.11
CA TYR A 441 14.54 -19.94 1.39
C TYR A 441 15.69 -19.25 2.13
N VAL A 442 16.21 -19.89 3.19
CA VAL A 442 17.32 -19.34 3.96
C VAL A 442 18.57 -19.17 3.08
N GLN A 443 18.87 -20.15 2.23
CA GLN A 443 19.97 -20.06 1.26
C GLN A 443 19.78 -18.89 0.27
N TYR A 444 18.61 -18.76 -0.35
CA TYR A 444 18.34 -17.65 -1.26
C TYR A 444 18.42 -16.30 -0.56
N LEU A 445 17.86 -16.19 0.63
CA LEU A 445 17.89 -14.97 1.42
C LEU A 445 19.31 -14.58 1.83
N ASP A 446 20.15 -15.55 2.22
CA ASP A 446 21.56 -15.31 2.55
C ASP A 446 22.35 -14.89 1.32
N GLN A 447 22.11 -15.52 0.16
CA GLN A 447 22.68 -15.09 -1.11
C GLN A 447 22.28 -13.66 -1.43
N PHE A 448 20.99 -13.32 -1.31
CA PHE A 448 20.50 -11.96 -1.55
C PHE A 448 21.08 -10.93 -0.58
N ASN A 449 21.15 -11.25 0.72
CA ASN A 449 21.75 -10.34 1.70
C ASN A 449 23.24 -10.11 1.40
N ARG A 450 24.01 -11.15 1.03
CA ARG A 450 25.41 -10.99 0.58
C ARG A 450 25.52 -10.15 -0.68
N LEU A 451 24.62 -10.33 -1.64
CA LEU A 451 24.56 -9.49 -2.84
C LEU A 451 24.30 -8.03 -2.49
N ILE A 452 23.39 -7.74 -1.56
CA ILE A 452 23.11 -6.38 -1.07
C ILE A 452 24.34 -5.79 -0.38
N GLU A 453 25.00 -6.55 0.48
CA GLU A 453 26.21 -6.12 1.19
C GLU A 453 27.35 -5.79 0.23
N ASN A 454 27.53 -6.63 -0.80
CA ASN A 454 28.64 -6.50 -1.75
C ASN A 454 28.37 -5.48 -2.87
N LEU A 455 27.13 -5.38 -3.34
CA LEU A 455 26.77 -4.63 -4.55
C LEU A 455 25.89 -3.41 -4.28
N GLY A 456 25.37 -3.27 -3.05
CA GLY A 456 24.44 -2.22 -2.65
C GLY A 456 22.98 -2.48 -3.04
N VAL A 457 22.06 -1.72 -2.44
CA VAL A 457 20.59 -1.86 -2.62
C VAL A 457 20.10 -1.17 -3.90
N LYS A 458 20.89 -0.26 -4.49
CA LYS A 458 20.52 0.54 -5.67
C LYS A 458 21.74 0.78 -6.54
N SER A 459 21.63 0.52 -7.84
CA SER A 459 22.68 0.91 -8.79
C SER A 459 22.22 1.82 -9.94
N THR A 460 20.93 1.97 -10.27
CA THR A 460 20.47 3.00 -11.24
C THR A 460 19.12 3.66 -10.89
N ALA A 461 18.75 4.63 -11.72
CA ALA A 461 17.42 5.15 -12.06
C ALA A 461 16.17 4.29 -11.73
N ASN A 462 16.22 2.97 -11.97
CA ASN A 462 15.05 2.09 -11.80
C ASN A 462 15.02 1.39 -10.42
N GLY A 463 16.15 1.37 -9.71
CA GLY A 463 16.24 1.00 -8.29
C GLY A 463 16.12 -0.49 -7.98
N ASP A 464 16.50 -1.37 -8.91
CA ASP A 464 16.40 -2.82 -8.75
C ASP A 464 17.75 -3.47 -8.36
N MET A 465 17.70 -4.38 -7.38
CA MET A 465 18.83 -5.13 -6.84
C MET A 465 19.41 -6.17 -7.81
N LEU A 466 18.67 -6.58 -8.84
CA LEU A 466 19.17 -7.51 -9.86
C LEU A 466 20.10 -6.84 -10.87
N GLU A 467 20.02 -5.53 -11.05
CA GLU A 467 20.86 -4.86 -12.04
C GLU A 467 22.37 -4.91 -11.73
N PRO A 468 22.84 -4.66 -10.49
CA PRO A 468 24.25 -4.87 -10.13
C PRO A 468 24.71 -6.31 -10.40
N LEU A 469 23.87 -7.31 -10.08
CA LEU A 469 24.18 -8.72 -10.32
C LEU A 469 24.34 -8.99 -11.82
N ILE A 470 23.38 -8.57 -12.64
CA ILE A 470 23.44 -8.74 -14.11
C ILE A 470 24.70 -8.10 -14.69
N ARG A 471 25.05 -6.89 -14.24
CA ARG A 471 26.26 -6.19 -14.69
C ARG A 471 27.54 -6.94 -14.28
N ARG A 472 27.61 -7.42 -13.03
CA ARG A 472 28.75 -8.23 -12.55
C ARG A 472 28.86 -9.56 -13.29
N SER A 473 27.73 -10.23 -13.56
CA SER A 473 27.71 -11.44 -14.37
C SER A 473 28.24 -11.20 -15.77
N LEU A 474 27.92 -10.06 -16.38
CA LEU A 474 28.47 -9.70 -17.69
C LEU A 474 30.00 -9.50 -17.66
N GLN A 475 30.56 -8.93 -16.57
CA GLN A 475 32.02 -8.80 -16.41
C GLN A 475 32.74 -10.15 -16.31
N ARG A 476 32.07 -11.22 -15.88
CA ARG A 476 32.69 -12.57 -15.82
C ARG A 476 33.10 -13.07 -17.20
N PHE A 477 32.45 -12.56 -18.25
CA PHE A 477 32.77 -12.90 -19.63
C PHE A 477 33.85 -11.99 -20.24
N ASN A 478 34.52 -11.15 -19.44
CA ASN A 478 35.65 -10.36 -19.91
C ASN A 478 36.72 -11.26 -20.57
N ASP A 479 37.39 -10.73 -21.57
CA ASP A 479 38.37 -11.41 -22.42
C ASP A 479 37.86 -12.56 -23.31
N ILE A 480 36.57 -12.91 -23.23
CA ILE A 480 35.94 -13.92 -24.09
C ILE A 480 35.52 -13.29 -25.42
N ASP A 481 35.89 -13.93 -26.53
CA ASP A 481 35.45 -13.51 -27.86
C ASP A 481 33.92 -13.59 -27.96
N LEU A 482 33.29 -12.60 -28.60
CA LEU A 482 31.82 -12.56 -28.73
C LEU A 482 31.25 -13.85 -29.34
N ALA A 483 31.96 -14.46 -30.30
CA ALA A 483 31.57 -15.73 -30.92
C ALA A 483 31.56 -16.94 -29.97
N ASN A 484 32.23 -16.84 -28.83
CA ASN A 484 32.36 -17.91 -27.84
C ASN A 484 31.47 -17.69 -26.61
N LEU A 485 30.70 -16.60 -26.56
CA LEU A 485 29.76 -16.36 -25.47
C LEU A 485 28.65 -17.43 -25.47
N PRO A 486 28.33 -18.07 -24.33
CA PRO A 486 27.34 -19.14 -24.28
C PRO A 486 25.98 -18.75 -24.84
N PHE A 487 25.48 -17.56 -24.51
CA PHE A 487 24.19 -17.02 -24.97
C PHE A 487 24.19 -16.53 -26.43
N LEU A 488 25.32 -16.64 -27.14
CA LEU A 488 25.42 -16.40 -28.60
C LEU A 488 25.70 -17.69 -29.39
N LYS A 489 25.79 -18.83 -28.70
CA LYS A 489 26.13 -20.10 -29.32
C LYS A 489 25.08 -20.51 -30.35
N GLY A 490 25.54 -20.90 -31.54
CA GLY A 490 24.66 -21.35 -32.64
C GLY A 490 24.05 -20.22 -33.48
N ILE A 491 24.33 -18.95 -33.15
CA ILE A 491 23.92 -17.79 -33.96
C ILE A 491 25.00 -17.52 -35.02
N LYS A 492 24.58 -17.24 -36.26
CA LYS A 492 25.49 -16.73 -37.28
C LYS A 492 25.74 -15.24 -37.03
N LEU A 493 26.86 -14.93 -36.38
CA LEU A 493 27.20 -13.55 -36.01
C LEU A 493 27.67 -12.70 -37.21
N PRO A 494 27.44 -11.37 -37.16
CA PRO A 494 28.01 -10.39 -38.09
C PRO A 494 29.54 -10.46 -38.16
N SER A 495 30.10 -10.05 -39.31
CA SER A 495 31.56 -10.07 -39.50
C SER A 495 32.30 -9.14 -38.54
N TRP A 496 31.63 -8.10 -38.03
CA TRP A 496 32.23 -7.15 -37.08
C TRP A 496 32.51 -7.78 -35.71
N CYS A 497 31.87 -8.90 -35.37
CA CYS A 497 32.10 -9.59 -34.10
C CYS A 497 33.38 -10.45 -34.09
N ILE A 498 33.98 -10.69 -35.27
CA ILE A 498 35.17 -11.53 -35.40
C ILE A 498 36.35 -10.86 -34.68
N GLY A 499 36.89 -11.54 -33.67
CA GLY A 499 38.03 -11.06 -32.87
C GLY A 499 37.69 -9.93 -31.90
N LEU A 500 36.42 -9.55 -31.77
CA LEU A 500 35.99 -8.69 -30.67
C LEU A 500 35.75 -9.52 -29.42
N LYS A 501 36.25 -9.00 -28.30
CA LYS A 501 36.06 -9.55 -26.96
C LYS A 501 35.08 -8.69 -26.19
N LEU A 502 34.31 -9.34 -25.33
CA LEU A 502 33.62 -8.62 -24.28
C LEU A 502 34.66 -8.12 -23.27
N GLN A 503 34.66 -6.81 -22.99
CA GLN A 503 35.58 -6.23 -22.03
C GLN A 503 34.93 -5.03 -21.35
N ILE A 504 34.62 -5.18 -20.05
CA ILE A 504 34.03 -4.16 -19.19
C ILE A 504 34.82 -4.16 -17.87
N ASP A 505 35.82 -3.29 -17.77
CA ASP A 505 36.70 -3.19 -16.60
C ASP A 505 36.05 -2.38 -15.48
N GLU A 506 35.35 -1.31 -15.84
CA GLU A 506 34.76 -0.37 -14.88
C GLU A 506 33.27 -0.15 -15.17
N ILE A 507 32.45 -0.13 -14.12
CA ILE A 507 31.01 0.10 -14.20
C ILE A 507 30.66 1.22 -13.23
N ASN A 508 30.13 2.32 -13.75
CA ASN A 508 29.83 3.48 -12.92
C ASN A 508 28.81 4.40 -13.57
N THR A 509 28.25 5.32 -12.77
CA THR A 509 27.50 6.47 -13.29
C THR A 509 28.47 7.43 -14.01
N ALA A 510 27.95 8.29 -14.89
CA ALA A 510 28.78 9.29 -15.54
C ALA A 510 29.56 10.18 -14.54
N PRO A 511 28.96 10.69 -13.44
CA PRO A 511 29.74 11.38 -12.40
C PRO A 511 30.85 10.54 -11.78
N GLY A 512 30.61 9.24 -11.59
CA GLY A 512 31.63 8.32 -11.07
C GLY A 512 32.80 8.10 -12.02
N PHE A 513 32.62 8.32 -13.33
CA PHE A 513 33.69 8.35 -14.31
C PHE A 513 34.37 9.72 -14.46
N GLY A 514 33.95 10.73 -13.69
CA GLY A 514 34.53 12.08 -13.70
C GLY A 514 33.85 13.08 -14.63
N PHE A 515 32.64 12.79 -15.12
CA PHE A 515 31.83 13.77 -15.87
C PHE A 515 31.11 14.70 -14.89
N ASN A 516 31.43 15.99 -14.94
CA ASN A 516 31.05 16.96 -13.89
C ASN A 516 29.58 17.43 -13.92
N ASP A 517 28.81 17.08 -14.95
CA ASP A 517 27.39 17.41 -15.03
C ASP A 517 26.55 16.49 -14.12
N GLU A 518 25.28 16.86 -13.88
CA GLU A 518 24.33 16.03 -13.12
C GLU A 518 23.33 15.30 -14.03
N GLY A 519 23.03 14.05 -13.68
CA GLY A 519 21.97 13.24 -14.29
C GLY A 519 22.14 13.02 -15.79
N ILE A 520 21.07 13.23 -16.55
CA ILE A 520 20.98 12.92 -17.99
C ILE A 520 22.02 13.69 -18.83
N LYS A 521 22.45 14.88 -18.39
CA LYS A 521 23.50 15.64 -19.09
C LYS A 521 24.87 14.98 -18.97
N ALA A 522 25.18 14.41 -17.80
CA ALA A 522 26.42 13.66 -17.60
C ALA A 522 26.47 12.42 -18.49
N ASP A 523 25.33 11.72 -18.62
CA ASP A 523 25.20 10.57 -19.52
C ASP A 523 25.45 10.97 -20.99
N LEU A 524 24.95 12.13 -21.43
CA LEU A 524 25.22 12.67 -22.77
C LEU A 524 26.72 12.83 -23.01
N GLU A 525 27.45 13.44 -22.07
CA GLU A 525 28.91 13.63 -22.20
C GLU A 525 29.66 12.29 -22.27
N PHE A 526 29.26 11.31 -21.46
CA PHE A 526 29.80 9.95 -21.56
C PHE A 526 29.57 9.35 -22.96
N LEU A 527 28.35 9.43 -23.48
CA LEU A 527 28.01 8.84 -24.79
C LEU A 527 28.74 9.55 -25.95
N LYS A 528 29.04 10.84 -25.83
CA LYS A 528 29.86 11.60 -26.80
C LYS A 528 31.31 11.15 -26.80
N ALA A 529 31.85 10.78 -25.64
CA ALA A 529 33.24 10.37 -25.42
C ALA A 529 33.35 8.84 -25.16
N PRO A 530 33.20 7.99 -26.20
CA PRO A 530 33.19 6.54 -26.04
C PRO A 530 34.51 6.07 -25.45
N SER A 531 34.46 5.57 -24.22
CA SER A 531 35.58 4.92 -23.57
C SER A 531 35.45 3.42 -23.77
N PRO A 532 36.40 2.76 -24.42
CA PRO A 532 36.46 1.31 -24.35
C PRO A 532 36.58 0.89 -22.88
N TYR A 533 36.07 -0.29 -22.55
CA TYR A 533 36.18 -0.91 -21.22
C TYR A 533 35.33 -0.32 -20.10
N LYS A 534 34.54 0.73 -20.36
CA LYS A 534 33.66 1.34 -19.35
C LYS A 534 32.20 1.14 -19.69
N MET A 535 31.42 0.68 -18.71
CA MET A 535 29.97 0.62 -18.80
C MET A 535 29.30 1.73 -17.99
N LEU A 536 28.53 2.57 -18.68
CA LEU A 536 27.67 3.57 -18.07
C LEU A 536 26.47 2.92 -17.39
N ILE A 537 26.29 3.30 -16.14
CA ILE A 537 25.06 3.18 -15.37
C ILE A 537 24.20 4.40 -15.69
N GLU A 538 23.16 4.19 -16.49
CA GLU A 538 22.33 5.27 -17.03
C GLU A 538 21.34 5.88 -16.02
N SER A 539 21.13 7.19 -16.16
CA SER A 539 20.16 8.01 -15.44
C SER A 539 18.73 7.82 -15.97
N PRO A 540 17.68 8.11 -15.17
CA PRO A 540 16.31 7.99 -15.63
C PRO A 540 16.05 8.99 -16.77
N GLY A 541 15.80 8.48 -17.99
CA GLY A 541 15.57 9.29 -19.18
C GLY A 541 16.60 9.11 -20.29
N THR A 542 17.72 8.43 -20.03
CA THR A 542 18.71 8.07 -21.06
C THR A 542 18.19 6.90 -21.92
N ARG A 543 17.63 5.87 -21.27
CA ARG A 543 16.61 4.88 -21.74
C ARG A 543 16.98 3.43 -21.37
N HIS A 544 18.26 3.07 -21.44
CA HIS A 544 18.73 1.71 -21.23
C HIS A 544 19.14 1.50 -19.77
N ASN A 545 19.48 0.27 -19.40
CA ASN A 545 19.97 -0.09 -18.08
C ASN A 545 21.51 -0.15 -18.03
N GLY A 546 22.17 -0.05 -19.18
CA GLY A 546 23.61 0.15 -19.28
C GLY A 546 24.10 0.25 -20.71
N ALA A 547 25.20 0.98 -20.91
CA ALA A 547 25.81 1.22 -22.22
C ALA A 547 27.34 1.13 -22.15
N TRP A 548 27.97 0.53 -23.15
CA TRP A 548 29.42 0.53 -23.30
C TRP A 548 29.81 0.52 -24.78
N PHE A 549 31.08 0.79 -25.07
CA PHE A 549 31.61 0.80 -26.43
C PHE A 549 32.75 -0.20 -26.57
N PHE A 550 32.72 -1.00 -27.63
CA PHE A 550 33.87 -1.81 -28.05
C PHE A 550 34.89 -0.93 -28.77
N ASN A 551 34.39 0.02 -29.56
CA ASN A 551 35.15 1.08 -30.22
C ASN A 551 34.18 2.19 -30.69
N ASN A 552 34.66 3.10 -31.55
CA ASN A 552 33.86 4.22 -32.04
C ASN A 552 32.64 3.82 -32.90
N HIS A 553 32.59 2.59 -33.41
CA HIS A 553 31.58 2.10 -34.34
C HIS A 553 30.71 0.98 -33.75
N TYR A 554 31.20 0.22 -32.77
CA TYR A 554 30.44 -0.89 -32.19
C TYR A 554 30.25 -0.68 -30.70
N ALA A 555 29.03 -0.94 -30.26
CA ALA A 555 28.62 -0.71 -28.89
C ALA A 555 27.92 -1.92 -28.31
N GLY A 556 27.77 -1.93 -27.00
CA GLY A 556 26.93 -2.88 -26.30
C GLY A 556 25.98 -2.16 -25.36
N SER A 557 24.84 -2.77 -25.12
CA SER A 557 23.78 -2.21 -24.31
C SER A 557 23.01 -3.28 -23.55
N LEU A 558 22.40 -2.86 -22.46
CA LEU A 558 21.66 -3.71 -21.55
C LEU A 558 20.25 -3.14 -21.33
N ALA A 559 19.24 -3.98 -21.51
CA ALA A 559 17.87 -3.72 -21.11
C ALA A 559 17.42 -4.78 -20.12
N ILE A 560 17.03 -4.36 -18.92
CA ILE A 560 16.59 -5.22 -17.83
C ILE A 560 15.12 -4.92 -17.57
N LYS A 561 14.25 -5.93 -17.78
CA LYS A 561 12.81 -5.83 -17.58
C LYS A 561 12.36 -6.98 -16.69
N LEU A 562 11.93 -6.63 -15.48
CA LEU A 562 11.53 -7.61 -14.47
C LEU A 562 10.06 -7.37 -14.14
N TYR A 563 9.26 -8.41 -14.33
CA TYR A 563 7.83 -8.39 -14.10
C TYR A 563 7.44 -9.51 -13.15
N THR A 564 6.26 -9.37 -12.54
CA THR A 564 5.69 -10.37 -11.64
C THR A 564 5.01 -11.51 -12.38
N GLU A 565 4.69 -11.30 -13.66
CA GLU A 565 3.94 -12.21 -14.53
C GLU A 565 4.52 -12.17 -15.95
N PRO A 566 4.32 -13.22 -16.76
CA PRO A 566 4.78 -13.23 -18.15
C PRO A 566 4.25 -12.03 -18.96
N LEU A 567 5.11 -11.37 -19.73
CA LEU A 567 4.73 -10.18 -20.49
C LEU A 567 3.78 -10.51 -21.63
N GLU A 568 2.83 -9.63 -21.92
CA GLU A 568 2.11 -9.69 -23.19
C GLU A 568 3.02 -9.32 -24.37
N GLU A 569 2.81 -9.97 -25.52
CA GLU A 569 3.64 -9.82 -26.73
C GLU A 569 3.76 -8.35 -27.20
N PHE A 570 2.70 -7.56 -27.03
CA PHE A 570 2.72 -6.15 -27.43
C PHE A 570 3.64 -5.31 -26.52
N VAL A 571 3.79 -5.66 -25.24
CA VAL A 571 4.68 -4.98 -24.29
C VAL A 571 6.12 -5.34 -24.63
N HIS A 572 6.39 -6.63 -24.88
CA HIS A 572 7.67 -7.12 -25.37
C HIS A 572 8.14 -6.34 -26.61
N LYS A 573 7.30 -6.24 -27.65
CA LYS A 573 7.61 -5.48 -28.87
C LYS A 573 7.99 -4.02 -28.62
N LYS A 574 7.37 -3.37 -27.62
CA LYS A 574 7.77 -2.00 -27.22
C LYS A 574 9.13 -1.98 -26.53
N ASN A 575 9.42 -2.98 -25.71
CA ASN A 575 10.67 -3.08 -24.98
C ASN A 575 11.87 -3.38 -25.88
N GLU A 576 11.71 -4.03 -27.04
CA GLU A 576 12.82 -4.38 -27.94
C GLU A 576 13.70 -3.16 -28.25
N THR A 577 13.08 -1.99 -28.43
CA THR A 577 13.76 -0.73 -28.73
C THR A 577 14.54 -0.13 -27.54
N SER A 578 14.33 -0.63 -26.31
CA SER A 578 14.89 -0.06 -25.08
C SER A 578 16.36 -0.37 -24.82
N SER A 579 17.02 -1.13 -25.70
CA SER A 579 18.47 -1.33 -25.76
C SER A 579 19.12 -0.65 -26.98
N ASP A 580 18.36 0.07 -27.83
CA ASP A 580 18.97 0.76 -28.98
C ASP A 580 19.64 2.08 -28.57
N LEU A 581 20.97 2.06 -28.44
CA LEU A 581 21.76 3.26 -28.11
C LEU A 581 21.60 4.41 -29.11
N ARG A 582 21.22 4.15 -30.36
CA ARG A 582 20.94 5.22 -31.33
C ARG A 582 19.68 5.98 -30.93
N GLY A 583 18.80 5.35 -30.16
CA GLY A 583 17.57 5.88 -29.59
C GLY A 583 17.71 6.51 -28.20
N SER A 584 18.92 6.75 -27.67
CA SER A 584 19.10 7.45 -26.39
C SER A 584 18.33 8.76 -26.34
N PHE A 585 17.73 9.07 -25.19
CA PHE A 585 16.95 10.29 -24.94
C PHE A 585 15.61 10.41 -25.73
N LEU A 586 15.16 9.35 -26.40
CA LEU A 586 13.80 9.25 -26.95
C LEU A 586 12.82 8.62 -25.94
N LYS A 587 11.52 8.70 -26.23
CA LYS A 587 10.52 7.89 -25.51
C LYS A 587 10.60 6.42 -25.93
N SER A 588 9.90 5.57 -25.20
CA SER A 588 9.88 4.11 -25.40
C SER A 588 9.26 3.64 -26.72
N ASP A 589 8.63 4.53 -27.49
CA ASP A 589 8.08 4.23 -28.81
C ASP A 589 9.07 4.52 -29.95
N ASP A 590 10.31 4.92 -29.63
CA ASP A 590 11.42 5.19 -30.56
C ASP A 590 11.19 6.30 -31.60
N ILE A 591 9.99 6.89 -31.58
CA ILE A 591 9.54 7.89 -32.55
C ILE A 591 9.29 9.21 -31.84
N SER A 592 8.69 9.17 -30.65
CA SER A 592 8.25 10.38 -29.98
C SER A 592 9.35 10.99 -29.12
N ARG A 593 9.50 12.30 -29.30
CA ARG A 593 10.39 13.13 -28.50
C ARG A 593 9.76 13.37 -27.11
N LYS A 594 10.59 13.38 -26.07
CA LYS A 594 10.20 13.89 -24.76
C LYS A 594 10.52 15.38 -24.74
N GLU A 595 9.52 16.25 -24.68
CA GLU A 595 9.72 17.73 -24.71
C GLU A 595 10.81 18.19 -23.73
N SER A 596 10.82 17.61 -22.52
CA SER A 596 11.80 17.95 -21.49
C SER A 596 13.26 17.56 -21.83
N LEU A 597 13.48 16.65 -22.78
CA LEU A 597 14.81 16.16 -23.19
C LEU A 597 15.17 16.55 -24.62
N GLN A 598 14.35 17.39 -25.26
CA GLN A 598 14.50 17.72 -26.68
C GLN A 598 15.89 18.26 -27.01
N ASN A 599 16.36 19.22 -26.22
CA ASN A 599 17.66 19.84 -26.40
C ASN A 599 18.81 18.82 -26.25
N ILE A 600 18.72 17.93 -25.26
CA ILE A 600 19.71 16.87 -25.02
C ILE A 600 19.73 15.88 -26.20
N ARG A 601 18.56 15.51 -26.73
CA ARG A 601 18.47 14.63 -27.90
C ARG A 601 19.04 15.28 -29.15
N ASP A 602 18.72 16.54 -29.42
CA ASP A 602 19.24 17.25 -30.58
C ASP A 602 20.77 17.39 -30.50
N GLU A 603 21.30 17.64 -29.31
CA GLU A 603 22.74 17.68 -29.06
C GLU A 603 23.41 16.31 -29.26
N PHE A 604 22.77 15.24 -28.79
CA PHE A 604 23.24 13.87 -29.02
C PHE A 604 23.28 13.52 -30.51
N VAL A 605 22.24 13.87 -31.27
CA VAL A 605 22.22 13.67 -32.73
C VAL A 605 23.28 14.53 -33.42
N ALA A 606 23.41 15.81 -33.03
CA ALA A 606 24.39 16.73 -33.59
C ALA A 606 25.84 16.30 -33.34
N SER A 607 26.10 15.58 -32.24
CA SER A 607 27.42 15.01 -31.96
C SER A 607 27.84 13.89 -32.94
N GLY A 608 26.92 13.41 -33.78
CA GLY A 608 27.17 12.34 -34.75
C GLY A 608 27.26 10.93 -34.13
N VAL A 609 27.11 10.80 -32.81
CA VAL A 609 27.20 9.51 -32.10
C VAL A 609 26.22 8.47 -32.64
N PRO A 610 24.92 8.76 -32.88
CA PRO A 610 24.02 7.75 -33.43
C PRO A 610 24.45 7.26 -34.81
N ALA A 611 24.92 8.16 -35.67
CA ALA A 611 25.26 7.85 -37.06
C ALA A 611 26.58 7.06 -37.21
N ARG A 612 27.49 7.16 -36.22
CA ARG A 612 28.76 6.40 -36.22
C ARG A 612 28.61 4.96 -35.76
N ILE A 613 27.59 4.64 -34.97
CA ILE A 613 27.36 3.27 -34.46
C ILE A 613 26.84 2.42 -35.63
N LYS A 614 27.56 1.35 -35.98
CA LYS A 614 27.30 0.45 -37.11
C LYS A 614 26.76 -0.93 -36.70
N GLY A 615 26.79 -1.24 -35.41
CA GLY A 615 26.27 -2.47 -34.84
C GLY A 615 26.29 -2.43 -33.32
N ILE A 616 25.27 -3.01 -32.71
CA ILE A 616 25.08 -3.05 -31.26
C ILE A 616 24.87 -4.49 -30.80
N LEU A 617 25.62 -4.91 -29.76
CA LEU A 617 25.25 -6.08 -28.97
C LEU A 617 24.21 -5.67 -27.93
N ARG A 618 22.96 -6.08 -28.15
CA ARG A 618 21.78 -5.68 -27.38
C ARG A 618 21.33 -6.83 -26.51
N ILE A 619 21.64 -6.77 -25.22
CA ILE A 619 21.27 -7.81 -24.25
C ILE A 619 19.98 -7.41 -23.55
N HIS A 620 18.91 -8.18 -23.78
CA HIS A 620 17.61 -8.03 -23.12
C HIS A 620 17.39 -9.16 -22.13
N LEU A 621 17.20 -8.78 -20.87
CA LEU A 621 16.75 -9.69 -19.83
C LEU A 621 15.29 -9.37 -19.54
N GLU A 622 14.39 -10.29 -19.89
CA GLU A 622 12.95 -10.16 -19.66
C GLU A 622 12.44 -11.33 -18.81
N PHE A 623 12.18 -11.09 -17.53
CA PHE A 623 11.69 -12.13 -16.60
C PHE A 623 10.22 -11.91 -16.20
N PRO A 624 9.44 -12.99 -15.99
CA PRO A 624 9.87 -14.40 -16.11
C PRO A 624 9.97 -14.91 -17.56
N SER A 625 9.08 -14.44 -18.45
CA SER A 625 9.05 -14.81 -19.88
C SER A 625 8.05 -13.93 -20.65
N VAL A 626 7.90 -14.16 -21.96
CA VAL A 626 6.84 -13.55 -22.80
C VAL A 626 5.71 -14.56 -23.04
N SER A 627 4.47 -14.13 -22.85
CA SER A 627 3.26 -14.92 -23.02
C SER A 627 3.06 -15.32 -24.48
N GLY A 628 2.86 -16.62 -24.74
CA GLY A 628 2.43 -17.14 -26.04
C GLY A 628 3.52 -17.17 -27.13
N THR A 629 4.69 -16.59 -26.88
CA THR A 629 5.82 -16.57 -27.83
C THR A 629 7.12 -16.72 -27.08
N ARG A 630 8.11 -17.40 -27.68
CA ARG A 630 9.47 -17.49 -27.15
C ARG A 630 10.39 -16.56 -27.95
N PRO A 631 10.81 -15.40 -27.40
CA PRO A 631 11.80 -14.57 -28.05
C PRO A 631 13.08 -15.37 -28.31
N VAL A 632 13.71 -15.15 -29.46
CA VAL A 632 14.92 -15.88 -29.86
C VAL A 632 16.01 -14.87 -30.14
N THR A 633 17.20 -15.13 -29.62
CA THR A 633 18.41 -14.37 -29.98
C THR A 633 18.57 -14.36 -31.50
N ARG A 634 18.75 -13.17 -32.08
CA ARG A 634 18.76 -12.97 -33.54
C ARG A 634 19.67 -11.83 -33.95
N VAL A 635 20.06 -11.84 -35.23
CA VAL A 635 20.71 -10.69 -35.87
C VAL A 635 19.63 -9.86 -36.56
N GLU A 636 19.57 -8.58 -36.25
CA GLU A 636 18.68 -7.61 -36.89
C GLU A 636 19.48 -6.76 -37.88
N THR A 637 19.12 -6.87 -39.16
CA THR A 637 19.74 -6.08 -40.22
C THR A 637 18.82 -4.93 -40.62
N ASP A 638 19.27 -3.69 -40.43
CA ASP A 638 18.61 -2.53 -41.00
C ASP A 638 18.74 -2.58 -42.53
N ARG A 639 17.60 -2.66 -43.22
CA ARG A 639 17.56 -2.79 -44.69
C ARG A 639 18.04 -1.53 -45.43
N THR A 640 18.05 -0.39 -44.75
CA THR A 640 18.39 0.92 -45.31
C THR A 640 19.88 1.22 -45.12
N THR A 641 20.39 0.97 -43.92
CA THR A 641 21.79 1.30 -43.57
C THR A 641 22.73 0.11 -43.72
N GLY A 642 22.20 -1.12 -43.74
CA GLY A 642 22.97 -2.35 -43.70
C GLY A 642 23.60 -2.64 -42.34
N GLU A 643 23.24 -1.88 -41.30
CA GLU A 643 23.74 -2.07 -39.93
C GLU A 643 23.18 -3.38 -39.35
N GLU A 644 24.03 -4.16 -38.70
CA GLU A 644 23.69 -5.46 -38.13
C GLU A 644 23.84 -5.42 -36.61
N ASP A 645 22.71 -5.43 -35.91
CA ASP A 645 22.64 -5.55 -34.45
C ASP A 645 22.47 -7.02 -34.05
N ILE A 646 23.01 -7.39 -32.90
CA ILE A 646 22.74 -8.68 -32.27
C ILE A 646 21.77 -8.45 -31.13
N MET A 647 20.58 -9.01 -31.24
CA MET A 647 19.59 -9.02 -30.19
C MET A 647 19.69 -10.32 -29.40
N VAL A 648 20.10 -10.25 -28.14
CA VAL A 648 20.15 -11.38 -27.21
C VAL A 648 18.95 -11.30 -26.28
N TYR A 649 18.17 -12.38 -26.20
CA TYR A 649 17.05 -12.49 -25.26
C TYR A 649 17.37 -13.53 -24.20
N ILE A 650 17.28 -13.11 -22.95
CA ILE A 650 17.45 -13.94 -21.76
C ILE A 650 16.15 -13.88 -20.95
N ASP A 651 15.59 -15.05 -20.66
CA ASP A 651 14.43 -15.24 -19.80
C ASP A 651 14.68 -16.41 -18.82
N SER A 652 13.65 -16.84 -18.10
CA SER A 652 13.78 -17.95 -17.14
C SER A 652 14.19 -19.29 -17.76
N GLU A 653 14.00 -19.51 -19.06
CA GLU A 653 14.31 -20.80 -19.72
C GLU A 653 15.77 -20.91 -20.16
N ASN A 654 16.48 -19.79 -20.33
CA ASN A 654 17.88 -19.78 -20.79
C ASN A 654 18.80 -18.92 -19.92
N MET A 655 18.35 -18.48 -18.73
CA MET A 655 19.16 -17.69 -17.82
C MET A 655 20.48 -18.36 -17.42
N ASP A 656 20.54 -19.69 -17.38
CA ASP A 656 21.76 -20.46 -17.08
C ASP A 656 22.89 -20.19 -18.08
N GLU A 657 22.59 -19.81 -19.32
CA GLU A 657 23.59 -19.43 -20.32
C GLU A 657 24.22 -18.06 -20.00
N PHE A 658 23.46 -17.17 -19.37
CA PHE A 658 23.94 -15.85 -18.96
C PHE A 658 24.60 -15.87 -17.58
N PHE A 659 24.11 -16.68 -16.65
CA PHE A 659 24.68 -16.87 -15.31
C PHE A 659 25.64 -18.06 -15.22
N TYR A 660 26.20 -18.48 -16.36
CA TYR A 660 27.02 -19.67 -16.48
C TYR A 660 28.22 -19.67 -15.51
N GLU A 661 28.24 -20.64 -14.59
CA GLU A 661 29.25 -20.71 -13.52
C GLU A 661 30.59 -21.34 -13.95
N GLY A 662 30.65 -21.98 -15.12
CA GLY A 662 31.85 -22.67 -15.60
C GLY A 662 32.98 -21.78 -16.11
N ILE A 663 32.87 -20.45 -15.98
CA ILE A 663 33.93 -19.50 -16.31
C ILE A 663 34.80 -19.27 -15.07
N PRO A 664 36.12 -19.55 -15.14
CA PRO A 664 37.06 -19.28 -14.04
C PRO A 664 36.96 -17.83 -13.59
N GLU A 665 36.97 -17.59 -12.27
CA GLU A 665 37.14 -16.24 -11.73
C GLU A 665 38.56 -15.76 -12.07
N ASN A 666 38.67 -14.63 -12.79
CA ASN A 666 39.93 -13.95 -13.07
C ASN A 666 40.26 -12.93 -11.98
#